data_AF-A0A524LV01-F1
#
_entry.id   AF-A0A524LV01-F1
#
_cell.length_a   1.000
_cell.length_b   1.000
_cell.length_c   1.000
_cell.angle_alpha   90.00
_cell.angle_beta   90.00
_cell.angle_gamma   90.00
#
_symmetry.space_group_name_H-M   'P 1'
#
loop_
_entity.id
_entity.type
_entity.pdbx_description
1 polymer ?
#
loop_
_entity_poly.entity_id
_entity_poly.type
_entity_poly.pdbx_seq_one_letter_code
_entity_poly.pdbx_strand_id
1 'polypeptide(L)'
;MGFRPRTFQPNAVLQSAIYSGLAALARLSRGRIRSTTKKHYKSIDTNWRKAWTDWEESMMMDPYDYSSIQNAEPNLRGAFFKILWQTTKRYGNTETKRVYSWREGTVGPLNALLNYAGARLRDLALTYYPFPQPVEYEVRVYPNKTTKVFPKNVAKKYPDPNTDKTYTKAGYPGNQHGPRILLAHPTLPGLDFVDMIRAHLIELCKHCFIYDVPRMEAHRYIRLLIHRLRLYLDWVYTQGMTGKKNFNPESDKELREVVQEIQAFYGKHVGRRESVTRKNESDQLPDTITKVKTQIVRHLNKTKDEDERKRIQEILDHIDTGTLKDKDAEKLKEQVLSLSQQEGSDWHRILLSDLHHPASLKQVVFVGDKMLEEPSPVLIVGELPVGKRTGQIDITFFLRREIPGRTIFTPMLILEIKSKTGFNFNLYSVRTRNKNKKDYGPRFHASKRRLSKDEWDTISKAMPSKNTTTQLDAYEKLLVQEYKSLVPSDPTPPEALWKGVVVLDSDQDPLEVFDAFQDLLANLTMGLVNDMIDSTSLTSYIPDSDVPKKPLRLALVLTPSKGPSELIREMKPSETIMAEDPFSERVKDERIVTLYVSIPSATSSGNAAAWMSRNWHLLHHLRECKETSTKKTQIFWVDLIGAFKELDTENNKKQLIKRRFGLDELLKEGKITKRFHRQLNTSLNSIKFVDLSHEIDRLLSNNSSEFSNIIDIIQS
;
A
#
# COMPACT_ATOMS: atom_id res chain seq x y z
N MET A 1 -19.72 38.42 -28.02
CA MET A 1 -19.87 37.02 -28.49
C MET A 1 -19.52 36.09 -27.34
N GLY A 2 -20.47 35.30 -26.84
CA GLY A 2 -20.24 34.40 -25.71
C GLY A 2 -19.32 33.24 -26.10
N PHE A 3 -18.23 33.04 -25.36
CA PHE A 3 -17.38 31.86 -25.48
C PHE A 3 -18.21 30.61 -25.17
N ARG A 4 -18.49 29.77 -26.19
CA ARG A 4 -19.07 28.45 -25.95
C ARG A 4 -18.01 27.62 -25.18
N PRO A 5 -18.34 27.00 -24.04
CA PRO A 5 -17.40 26.15 -23.33
C PRO A 5 -16.91 25.04 -24.29
N ARG A 6 -15.58 24.87 -24.40
CA ARG A 6 -14.99 23.77 -25.19
C ARG A 6 -15.59 22.45 -24.70
N THR A 7 -16.21 21.71 -25.60
CA THR A 7 -16.66 20.35 -25.34
C THR A 7 -15.47 19.50 -24.95
N PHE A 8 -15.61 18.66 -23.92
CA PHE A 8 -14.54 17.76 -23.49
C PHE A 8 -14.14 16.82 -24.63
N GLN A 9 -12.86 16.78 -24.96
CA GLN A 9 -12.31 15.97 -26.06
C GLN A 9 -11.49 14.81 -25.48
N PRO A 10 -12.13 13.66 -25.19
CA PRO A 10 -11.45 12.54 -24.54
C PRO A 10 -10.29 11.99 -25.39
N ASN A 11 -10.42 12.04 -26.71
CA ASN A 11 -9.38 11.62 -27.65
C ASN A 11 -8.11 12.49 -27.54
N ALA A 12 -8.24 13.82 -27.54
CA ALA A 12 -7.11 14.75 -27.43
C ALA A 12 -6.42 14.66 -26.04
N VAL A 13 -7.21 14.49 -24.98
CA VAL A 13 -6.70 14.31 -23.61
C VAL A 13 -5.89 13.02 -23.49
N LEU A 14 -6.42 11.90 -23.98
CA LEU A 14 -5.70 10.61 -23.95
C LEU A 14 -4.45 10.62 -24.82
N GLN A 15 -4.52 11.20 -26.02
CA GLN A 15 -3.35 11.38 -26.88
C GLN A 15 -2.23 12.11 -26.15
N SER A 16 -2.55 13.24 -25.52
CA SER A 16 -1.59 14.07 -24.79
C SER A 16 -0.98 13.32 -23.60
N ALA A 17 -1.80 12.56 -22.87
CA ALA A 17 -1.38 11.77 -21.72
C ALA A 17 -0.49 10.58 -22.10
N ILE A 18 -0.89 9.81 -23.11
CA ILE A 18 -0.13 8.67 -23.65
C ILE A 18 1.23 9.14 -24.15
N TYR A 19 1.24 10.20 -24.96
CA TYR A 19 2.49 10.81 -25.44
C TYR A 19 3.39 11.24 -24.27
N SER A 20 2.86 12.03 -23.34
CA SER A 20 3.62 12.57 -22.21
C SER A 20 4.21 11.47 -21.33
N GLY A 21 3.44 10.39 -21.09
CA GLY A 21 3.88 9.24 -20.31
C GLY A 21 4.95 8.40 -21.02
N LEU A 22 4.82 8.16 -22.33
CA LEU A 22 5.83 7.44 -23.10
C LEU A 22 7.12 8.24 -23.26
N ALA A 23 7.02 9.55 -23.46
CA ALA A 23 8.18 10.44 -23.47
C ALA A 23 8.91 10.43 -22.12
N ALA A 24 8.17 10.48 -21.01
CA ALA A 24 8.74 10.35 -19.67
C ALA A 24 9.42 8.99 -19.45
N LEU A 25 8.78 7.89 -19.89
CA LEU A 25 9.36 6.54 -19.83
C LEU A 25 10.69 6.45 -20.59
N ALA A 26 10.72 6.94 -21.84
CA ALA A 26 11.93 6.95 -22.65
C ALA A 26 13.05 7.75 -21.96
N ARG A 27 12.72 8.93 -21.41
CA ARG A 27 13.66 9.81 -20.71
C ARG A 27 14.20 9.20 -19.41
N LEU A 28 13.32 8.65 -18.56
CA LEU A 28 13.70 7.94 -17.34
C LEU A 28 14.59 6.73 -17.65
N SER A 29 14.33 6.01 -18.75
CA SER A 29 15.14 4.87 -19.18
C SER A 29 16.57 5.27 -19.57
N ARG A 30 16.77 6.46 -20.16
CA ARG A 30 18.08 7.00 -20.54
C ARG A 30 19.01 7.17 -19.32
N GLY A 31 18.46 7.57 -18.17
CA GLY A 31 19.21 7.69 -16.92
C GLY A 31 19.66 6.35 -16.30
N ARG A 32 19.38 5.21 -16.95
CA ARG A 32 19.60 3.85 -16.43
C ARG A 32 20.44 2.97 -17.37
N ILE A 33 21.16 3.57 -18.31
CA ILE A 33 22.02 2.85 -19.26
C ILE A 33 23.23 2.25 -18.52
N ARG A 34 23.37 0.93 -18.64
CA ARG A 34 24.52 0.13 -18.22
C ARG A 34 24.81 -0.91 -19.31
N SER A 35 25.97 -1.56 -19.26
CA SER A 35 26.30 -2.66 -20.18
C SER A 35 25.17 -3.71 -20.29
N THR A 36 24.55 -4.06 -19.15
CA THR A 36 23.48 -5.07 -19.08
C THR A 36 22.11 -4.60 -19.55
N THR A 37 21.80 -3.30 -19.44
CA THR A 37 20.49 -2.70 -19.76
C THR A 37 20.48 -1.96 -21.11
N LYS A 38 21.65 -1.71 -21.70
CA LYS A 38 21.82 -0.93 -22.95
C LYS A 38 20.96 -1.44 -24.10
N LYS A 39 20.81 -2.76 -24.24
CA LYS A 39 19.96 -3.35 -25.29
C LYS A 39 18.48 -3.00 -25.14
N HIS A 40 17.98 -2.94 -23.91
CA HIS A 40 16.58 -2.59 -23.63
C HIS A 40 16.34 -1.10 -23.82
N TYR A 41 17.30 -0.26 -23.40
CA TYR A 41 17.26 1.17 -23.70
C TYR A 41 17.26 1.44 -25.21
N LYS A 42 18.16 0.81 -25.98
CA LYS A 42 18.17 0.91 -27.45
C LYS A 42 16.82 0.50 -28.05
N SER A 43 16.24 -0.60 -27.57
CA SER A 43 14.91 -1.03 -28.00
C SER A 43 13.82 0.03 -27.71
N ILE A 44 13.86 0.67 -26.54
CA ILE A 44 12.95 1.78 -26.20
C ILE A 44 13.16 2.96 -27.14
N ASP A 45 14.40 3.44 -27.29
CA ASP A 45 14.74 4.61 -28.11
C ASP A 45 14.38 4.39 -29.60
N THR A 46 14.74 3.23 -30.16
CA THR A 46 14.41 2.88 -31.55
C THR A 46 12.91 2.76 -31.78
N ASN A 47 12.18 2.04 -30.93
CA ASN A 47 10.74 1.87 -31.10
C ASN A 47 9.99 3.18 -30.87
N TRP A 48 10.43 4.01 -29.92
CA TRP A 48 9.82 5.31 -29.66
C TRP A 48 10.02 6.27 -30.82
N ARG A 49 11.24 6.41 -31.34
CA ARG A 49 11.53 7.26 -32.51
C ARG A 49 10.78 6.79 -33.75
N LYS A 50 10.78 5.48 -34.02
CA LYS A 50 10.04 4.93 -35.16
C LYS A 50 8.54 5.23 -35.04
N ALA A 51 7.93 4.91 -33.90
CA ALA A 51 6.50 5.16 -33.71
C ALA A 51 6.14 6.64 -33.78
N TRP A 52 7.05 7.52 -33.35
CA TRP A 52 6.92 8.96 -33.47
C TRP A 52 6.98 9.44 -34.92
N THR A 53 8.00 9.01 -35.68
CA THR A 53 8.12 9.33 -37.11
C THR A 53 6.91 8.81 -37.90
N ASP A 54 6.50 7.56 -37.69
CA ASP A 54 5.33 6.98 -38.34
C ASP A 54 4.05 7.78 -38.01
N TRP A 55 3.95 8.34 -36.80
CA TRP A 55 2.82 9.19 -36.40
C TRP A 55 2.90 10.60 -37.01
N GLU A 56 4.07 11.23 -37.06
CA GLU A 56 4.26 12.54 -37.72
C GLU A 56 3.94 12.45 -39.22
N GLU A 57 4.33 11.36 -39.88
CA GLU A 57 3.97 11.09 -41.27
C GLU A 57 2.46 10.87 -41.43
N SER A 58 1.82 10.16 -40.49
CA SER A 58 0.36 9.96 -40.52
C SER A 58 -0.42 11.25 -40.26
N MET A 59 0.16 12.24 -39.55
CA MET A 59 -0.41 13.58 -39.39
C MET A 59 -0.51 14.37 -40.71
N MET A 60 0.11 13.90 -41.79
CA MET A 60 -0.05 14.49 -43.12
C MET A 60 -1.17 13.82 -43.94
N MET A 61 -1.76 12.73 -43.43
CA MET A 61 -2.81 11.95 -44.11
C MET A 61 -4.14 11.99 -43.34
N ASP A 62 -5.25 12.30 -44.01
CA ASP A 62 -6.59 12.28 -43.40
C ASP A 62 -7.25 10.90 -43.59
N PRO A 63 -7.71 10.20 -42.53
CA PRO A 63 -7.64 10.57 -41.10
C PRO A 63 -6.33 10.19 -40.42
N TYR A 64 -5.86 11.09 -39.53
CA TYR A 64 -4.64 10.90 -38.75
C TYR A 64 -4.67 9.61 -37.92
N ASP A 65 -3.63 8.77 -38.05
CA ASP A 65 -3.56 7.47 -37.39
C ASP A 65 -2.62 7.48 -36.18
N TYR A 66 -3.17 7.33 -34.96
CA TYR A 66 -2.40 7.20 -33.72
C TYR A 66 -2.00 5.76 -33.41
N SER A 67 -2.37 4.79 -34.25
CA SER A 67 -2.14 3.37 -33.98
C SER A 67 -0.67 3.02 -33.84
N SER A 68 0.25 3.71 -34.53
CA SER A 68 1.70 3.52 -34.42
C SER A 68 2.21 3.67 -32.98
N ILE A 69 1.79 4.74 -32.28
CA ILE A 69 2.12 4.99 -30.88
C ILE A 69 1.47 3.95 -29.97
N GLN A 70 0.17 3.67 -30.15
CA GLN A 70 -0.55 2.69 -29.31
C GLN A 70 0.01 1.27 -29.44
N ASN A 71 0.47 0.89 -30.63
CA ASN A 71 1.07 -0.41 -30.90
C ASN A 71 2.49 -0.52 -30.32
N ALA A 72 3.23 0.60 -30.23
CA ALA A 72 4.55 0.63 -29.62
C ALA A 72 4.51 0.58 -28.08
N GLU A 73 3.48 1.15 -27.46
CA GLU A 73 3.36 1.31 -26.00
C GLU A 73 3.65 0.03 -25.19
N PRO A 74 3.06 -1.16 -25.49
CA PRO A 74 3.31 -2.37 -24.69
C PRO A 74 4.77 -2.83 -24.75
N ASN A 75 5.43 -2.64 -25.90
CA ASN A 75 6.84 -3.01 -26.08
C ASN A 75 7.76 -2.08 -25.30
N LEU A 76 7.50 -0.77 -25.32
CA LEU A 76 8.25 0.23 -24.56
C LEU A 76 8.15 -0.07 -23.05
N ARG A 77 6.94 -0.33 -22.54
CA ARG A 77 6.72 -0.70 -21.14
C ARG A 77 7.37 -2.02 -20.77
N GLY A 78 7.27 -3.03 -21.65
CA GLY A 78 7.91 -4.33 -21.46
C GLY A 78 9.43 -4.19 -21.31
N ALA A 79 10.06 -3.42 -22.19
CA ALA A 79 11.50 -3.14 -22.12
C ALA A 79 11.88 -2.34 -20.86
N PHE A 80 11.05 -1.38 -20.45
CA PHE A 80 11.27 -0.61 -19.22
C PHE A 80 11.24 -1.50 -17.97
N PHE A 81 10.28 -2.43 -17.88
CA PHE A 81 10.28 -3.44 -16.81
C PHE A 81 11.53 -4.34 -16.85
N LYS A 82 12.06 -4.68 -18.04
CA LYS A 82 13.32 -5.44 -18.11
C LYS A 82 14.51 -4.66 -17.54
N ILE A 83 14.56 -3.34 -17.74
CA ILE A 83 15.54 -2.46 -17.09
C ILE A 83 15.35 -2.50 -15.57
N LEU A 84 14.12 -2.38 -15.07
CA LEU A 84 13.80 -2.47 -13.65
C LEU A 84 14.32 -3.77 -13.02
N TRP A 85 13.94 -4.93 -13.56
CA TRP A 85 14.34 -6.24 -13.00
C TRP A 85 15.87 -6.43 -13.02
N GLN A 86 16.54 -6.02 -14.10
CA GLN A 86 18.00 -6.13 -14.19
C GLN A 86 18.72 -5.19 -13.22
N THR A 87 18.23 -3.96 -13.05
CA THR A 87 18.89 -2.97 -12.16
C THR A 87 18.71 -3.28 -10.69
N THR A 88 17.60 -3.95 -10.33
CA THR A 88 17.28 -4.36 -8.95
C THR A 88 17.91 -5.69 -8.53
N LYS A 89 18.36 -6.53 -9.48
CA LYS A 89 18.97 -7.84 -9.19
C LYS A 89 20.13 -7.77 -8.19
N ARG A 90 21.01 -6.77 -8.32
CA ARG A 90 22.17 -6.57 -7.43
C ARG A 90 21.79 -6.19 -5.99
N TYR A 91 20.53 -5.83 -5.76
CA TYR A 91 19.98 -5.46 -4.45
C TYR A 91 19.13 -6.60 -3.86
N GLY A 92 19.29 -7.82 -4.37
CA GLY A 92 18.59 -9.01 -3.86
C GLY A 92 17.23 -9.28 -4.49
N ASN A 93 16.88 -8.62 -5.61
CA ASN A 93 15.65 -8.95 -6.33
C ASN A 93 15.81 -10.27 -7.11
N THR A 94 14.96 -11.25 -6.79
CA THR A 94 14.85 -12.54 -7.50
C THR A 94 13.73 -12.55 -8.54
N GLU A 95 12.90 -11.50 -8.57
CA GLU A 95 11.76 -11.36 -9.46
C GLU A 95 12.21 -11.02 -10.88
N THR A 96 11.62 -11.68 -11.88
CA THR A 96 12.00 -11.54 -13.31
C THR A 96 10.87 -11.07 -14.22
N LYS A 97 9.66 -10.97 -13.66
CA LYS A 97 8.45 -10.52 -14.33
C LYS A 97 7.47 -9.92 -13.33
N ARG A 98 6.49 -9.22 -13.88
CA ARG A 98 5.33 -8.69 -13.19
C ARG A 98 4.42 -9.85 -12.73
N VAL A 99 3.99 -9.87 -11.47
CA VAL A 99 3.07 -10.88 -10.90
C VAL A 99 1.90 -10.16 -10.22
N TYR A 100 0.66 -10.41 -10.66
CA TYR A 100 -0.56 -9.69 -10.21
C TYR A 100 -1.25 -10.32 -9.02
N SER A 101 -1.13 -11.62 -8.87
CA SER A 101 -1.75 -12.33 -7.77
C SER A 101 -0.95 -13.57 -7.44
N TRP A 102 -1.18 -14.10 -6.24
CA TRP A 102 -0.64 -15.39 -5.79
C TRP A 102 -0.99 -16.54 -6.74
N ARG A 103 -2.12 -16.44 -7.47
CA ARG A 103 -2.51 -17.41 -8.53
C ARG A 103 -1.54 -17.45 -9.70
N GLU A 104 -0.83 -16.35 -9.97
CA GLU A 104 0.18 -16.27 -11.04
C GLU A 104 1.61 -16.62 -10.58
N GLY A 105 1.79 -16.77 -9.26
CA GLY A 105 3.05 -17.06 -8.57
C GLY A 105 3.22 -16.22 -7.30
N THR A 106 4.26 -16.53 -6.52
CA THR A 106 4.63 -15.75 -5.33
C THR A 106 4.86 -14.28 -5.69
N VAL A 107 4.18 -13.38 -4.99
CA VAL A 107 4.34 -11.93 -5.15
C VAL A 107 5.51 -11.49 -4.28
N GLY A 108 6.65 -11.18 -4.89
CA GLY A 108 7.80 -10.67 -4.14
C GLY A 108 7.66 -9.18 -3.77
N PRO A 109 8.60 -8.64 -2.99
CA PRO A 109 8.47 -7.30 -2.41
C PRO A 109 8.34 -6.18 -3.45
N LEU A 110 9.06 -6.27 -4.57
CA LEU A 110 8.97 -5.24 -5.60
C LEU A 110 7.65 -5.35 -6.38
N ASN A 111 7.17 -6.57 -6.68
CA ASN A 111 5.81 -6.73 -7.22
C ASN A 111 4.74 -6.25 -6.25
N ALA A 112 4.90 -6.42 -4.94
CA ALA A 112 3.95 -5.91 -3.95
C ALA A 112 3.86 -4.38 -3.99
N LEU A 113 5.00 -3.68 -4.08
CA LEU A 113 5.03 -2.22 -4.26
C LEU A 113 4.40 -1.78 -5.58
N LEU A 114 4.71 -2.47 -6.68
CA LEU A 114 4.12 -2.18 -8.00
C LEU A 114 2.60 -2.44 -8.03
N ASN A 115 2.12 -3.47 -7.32
CA ASN A 115 0.71 -3.76 -7.15
C ASN A 115 -0.01 -2.64 -6.40
N TYR A 116 0.59 -2.17 -5.30
CA TYR A 116 0.05 -1.06 -4.53
C TYR A 116 -0.01 0.23 -5.37
N ALA A 117 1.09 0.58 -6.05
CA ALA A 117 1.13 1.75 -6.94
C ALA A 117 0.08 1.65 -8.06
N GLY A 118 -0.07 0.48 -8.68
CA GLY A 118 -1.09 0.23 -9.70
C GLY A 118 -2.52 0.34 -9.16
N ALA A 119 -2.78 -0.12 -7.94
CA ALA A 119 -4.07 0.03 -7.28
C ALA A 119 -4.38 1.52 -7.02
N ARG A 120 -3.43 2.28 -6.49
CA ARG A 120 -3.60 3.73 -6.26
C ARG A 120 -3.80 4.53 -7.54
N LEU A 121 -3.18 4.15 -8.66
CA LEU A 121 -3.49 4.74 -9.97
C LEU A 121 -4.93 4.46 -10.41
N ARG A 122 -5.41 3.22 -10.21
CA ARG A 122 -6.80 2.87 -10.51
C ARG A 122 -7.78 3.70 -9.66
N ASP A 123 -7.48 3.86 -8.38
CA ASP A 123 -8.30 4.68 -7.48
C ASP A 123 -8.32 6.15 -7.95
N LEU A 124 -7.15 6.70 -8.32
CA LEU A 124 -7.04 8.05 -8.87
C LEU A 124 -7.88 8.21 -10.15
N ALA A 125 -7.80 7.24 -11.08
CA ALA A 125 -8.56 7.25 -12.32
C ALA A 125 -10.08 7.25 -12.06
N LEU A 126 -10.55 6.37 -11.19
CA LEU A 126 -11.97 6.24 -10.83
C LEU A 126 -12.53 7.50 -10.18
N THR A 127 -11.72 8.16 -9.33
CA THR A 127 -12.20 9.24 -8.47
C THR A 127 -11.97 10.63 -9.05
N TYR A 128 -10.90 10.88 -9.79
CA TYR A 128 -10.57 12.24 -10.21
C TYR A 128 -10.78 12.50 -11.71
N TYR A 129 -10.82 11.44 -12.52
CA TYR A 129 -10.79 11.56 -13.98
C TYR A 129 -11.86 10.69 -14.64
N PRO A 130 -13.15 10.99 -14.44
CA PRO A 130 -14.22 10.33 -15.18
C PRO A 130 -14.09 10.62 -16.68
N PHE A 131 -14.37 9.63 -17.51
CA PHE A 131 -14.38 9.76 -18.96
C PHE A 131 -15.73 9.30 -19.50
N PRO A 132 -16.26 9.94 -20.57
CA PRO A 132 -17.54 9.55 -21.15
C PRO A 132 -17.48 8.12 -21.69
N GLN A 133 -18.62 7.45 -21.76
CA GLN A 133 -18.71 6.10 -22.34
C GLN A 133 -18.06 6.03 -23.74
N PRO A 134 -17.15 5.07 -23.98
CA PRO A 134 -16.50 4.92 -25.28
C PRO A 134 -17.43 4.28 -26.32
N VAL A 135 -17.07 4.43 -27.58
CA VAL A 135 -17.79 3.84 -28.73
C VAL A 135 -17.11 2.55 -29.15
N GLU A 136 -17.88 1.58 -29.60
CA GLU A 136 -17.35 0.31 -30.12
C GLU A 136 -16.91 0.42 -31.59
N TYR A 137 -15.75 -0.15 -31.88
CA TYR A 137 -15.13 -0.28 -33.19
C TYR A 137 -14.92 -1.76 -33.53
N GLU A 138 -15.15 -2.11 -34.79
CA GLU A 138 -14.72 -3.38 -35.37
C GLU A 138 -13.35 -3.20 -36.02
N VAL A 139 -12.40 -4.03 -35.59
CA VAL A 139 -11.06 -4.10 -36.14
C VAL A 139 -10.99 -5.30 -37.08
N ARG A 140 -10.69 -5.05 -38.35
CA ARG A 140 -10.57 -6.04 -39.42
C ARG A 140 -9.10 -6.21 -39.78
N VAL A 141 -8.62 -7.45 -39.75
CA VAL A 141 -7.27 -7.83 -40.18
C VAL A 141 -7.39 -8.57 -41.51
N TYR A 142 -6.58 -8.15 -42.48
CA TYR A 142 -6.57 -8.69 -43.84
C TYR A 142 -5.37 -9.64 -44.08
N PRO A 143 -5.39 -10.48 -45.13
CA PRO A 143 -4.30 -11.42 -45.46
C PRO A 143 -2.91 -10.79 -45.57
N ASN A 144 -2.83 -9.55 -46.04
CA ASN A 144 -1.59 -8.77 -46.10
C ASN A 144 -1.16 -8.19 -44.75
N LYS A 145 -1.80 -8.60 -43.64
CA LYS A 145 -1.62 -8.09 -42.27
C LYS A 145 -1.98 -6.63 -42.07
N THR A 146 -2.58 -5.97 -43.05
CA THR A 146 -3.12 -4.62 -42.85
C THR A 146 -4.33 -4.70 -41.93
N THR A 147 -4.50 -3.66 -41.12
CA THR A 147 -5.60 -3.57 -40.16
C THR A 147 -6.43 -2.33 -40.47
N LYS A 148 -7.75 -2.48 -40.60
CA LYS A 148 -8.68 -1.36 -40.71
C LYS A 148 -9.63 -1.33 -39.52
N VAL A 149 -10.00 -0.13 -39.10
CA VAL A 149 -10.82 0.10 -37.91
C VAL A 149 -12.06 0.88 -38.31
N PHE A 150 -13.23 0.28 -38.12
CA PHE A 150 -14.52 0.85 -38.49
C PHE A 150 -15.39 1.02 -37.25
N PRO A 151 -16.16 2.13 -37.12
CA PRO A 151 -17.23 2.20 -36.14
C PRO A 151 -18.19 1.01 -36.29
N LYS A 152 -18.60 0.37 -35.20
CA LYS A 152 -19.38 -0.88 -35.25
C LYS A 152 -20.69 -0.75 -36.05
N ASN A 153 -21.32 0.42 -36.01
CA ASN A 153 -22.52 0.74 -36.81
C ASN A 153 -22.23 0.79 -38.32
N VAL A 154 -21.04 1.23 -38.73
CA VAL A 154 -20.60 1.23 -40.14
C VAL A 154 -20.21 -0.18 -40.56
N ALA A 155 -19.45 -0.89 -39.72
CA ALA A 155 -19.01 -2.25 -39.99
C ALA A 155 -20.19 -3.22 -40.22
N LYS A 156 -21.27 -3.08 -39.42
CA LYS A 156 -22.52 -3.84 -39.59
C LYS A 156 -23.23 -3.57 -40.92
N LYS A 157 -23.14 -2.33 -41.44
CA LYS A 157 -23.76 -1.96 -42.72
C LYS A 157 -22.96 -2.45 -43.93
N TYR A 158 -21.65 -2.60 -43.76
CA TYR A 158 -20.72 -3.01 -44.83
C TYR A 158 -19.86 -4.18 -44.35
N PRO A 159 -20.43 -5.41 -44.26
CA PRO A 159 -19.65 -6.60 -43.98
C PRO A 159 -18.66 -6.84 -45.14
N ASP A 160 -17.43 -7.22 -44.81
CA ASP A 160 -16.39 -7.52 -45.79
C ASP A 160 -15.99 -9.00 -45.61
N PRO A 161 -16.32 -9.89 -46.56
CA PRO A 161 -16.04 -11.31 -46.43
C PRO A 161 -14.55 -11.65 -46.57
N ASN A 162 -13.71 -10.72 -47.02
CA ASN A 162 -12.28 -10.94 -47.26
C ASN A 162 -11.40 -10.68 -46.02
N THR A 163 -11.99 -10.60 -44.84
CA THR A 163 -11.26 -10.38 -43.59
C THR A 163 -10.83 -11.69 -42.95
N ASP A 164 -9.54 -11.84 -42.65
CA ASP A 164 -9.00 -13.01 -41.95
C ASP A 164 -9.45 -13.08 -40.49
N LYS A 165 -9.51 -11.91 -39.83
CA LYS A 165 -9.87 -11.82 -38.41
C LYS A 165 -10.59 -10.53 -38.10
N THR A 166 -11.70 -10.65 -37.39
CA THR A 166 -12.45 -9.51 -36.85
C THR A 166 -12.48 -9.58 -35.33
N TYR A 167 -12.34 -8.43 -34.67
CA TYR A 167 -12.53 -8.31 -33.23
C TYR A 167 -12.99 -6.90 -32.85
N THR A 168 -13.68 -6.77 -31.72
CA THR A 168 -14.19 -5.48 -31.26
C THR A 168 -13.20 -4.80 -30.30
N LYS A 169 -13.06 -3.48 -30.41
CA LYS A 169 -12.37 -2.62 -29.45
C LYS A 169 -13.23 -1.41 -29.10
N ALA A 170 -13.12 -0.89 -27.88
CA ALA A 170 -13.72 0.38 -27.52
C ALA A 170 -12.74 1.53 -27.76
N GLY A 171 -13.25 2.73 -28.06
CA GLY A 171 -12.42 3.89 -28.35
C GLY A 171 -13.18 5.20 -28.39
N TYR A 172 -12.44 6.29 -28.59
CA TYR A 172 -13.00 7.60 -28.90
C TYR A 172 -12.74 7.98 -30.36
N PRO A 173 -13.75 8.56 -31.04
CA PRO A 173 -13.59 8.97 -32.43
C PRO A 173 -12.56 10.08 -32.57
N GLY A 174 -11.84 10.05 -33.68
CA GLY A 174 -10.99 11.15 -34.11
C GLY A 174 -11.83 12.34 -34.56
N ASN A 175 -11.26 13.53 -34.44
CA ASN A 175 -11.83 14.79 -34.90
C ASN A 175 -10.69 15.76 -35.27
N GLN A 176 -11.03 16.97 -35.69
CA GLN A 176 -10.06 18.03 -36.02
C GLN A 176 -9.09 18.41 -34.89
N HIS A 177 -9.34 17.96 -33.66
CA HIS A 177 -8.56 18.30 -32.46
C HIS A 177 -7.76 17.12 -31.91
N GLY A 178 -7.93 15.91 -32.44
CA GLY A 178 -7.20 14.74 -31.98
C GLY A 178 -7.54 13.47 -32.79
N PRO A 179 -6.61 12.51 -32.88
CA PRO A 179 -6.81 11.30 -33.66
C PRO A 179 -7.81 10.37 -32.97
N ARG A 180 -8.20 9.30 -33.67
CA ARG A 180 -8.95 8.20 -33.04
C ARG A 180 -8.05 7.50 -32.02
N ILE A 181 -8.58 7.26 -30.82
CA ILE A 181 -7.87 6.55 -29.74
C ILE A 181 -8.62 5.26 -29.41
N LEU A 182 -7.94 4.12 -29.49
CA LEU A 182 -8.49 2.84 -29.02
C LEU A 182 -8.06 2.59 -27.56
N LEU A 183 -8.98 2.18 -26.71
CA LEU A 183 -8.71 2.04 -25.28
C LEU A 183 -8.04 0.70 -24.96
N ALA A 184 -7.05 0.72 -24.07
CA ALA A 184 -6.50 -0.49 -23.48
C ALA A 184 -7.36 -0.94 -22.28
N HIS A 185 -8.03 0.00 -21.60
CA HIS A 185 -8.98 -0.28 -20.52
C HIS A 185 -10.39 0.25 -20.88
N PRO A 186 -11.18 -0.48 -21.71
CA PRO A 186 -12.50 -0.06 -22.17
C PRO A 186 -13.49 0.34 -21.06
N THR A 187 -13.44 -0.34 -19.92
CA THR A 187 -14.34 -0.12 -18.78
C THR A 187 -13.83 0.94 -17.81
N LEU A 188 -12.59 1.42 -17.99
CA LEU A 188 -12.00 2.47 -17.17
C LEU A 188 -11.01 3.31 -18.01
N PRO A 189 -11.50 4.17 -18.93
CA PRO A 189 -10.62 4.98 -19.78
C PRO A 189 -9.71 5.93 -18.98
N GLY A 190 -10.15 6.35 -17.78
CA GLY A 190 -9.33 7.12 -16.86
C GLY A 190 -8.02 6.41 -16.47
N LEU A 191 -7.96 5.07 -16.55
CA LEU A 191 -6.73 4.32 -16.28
C LEU A 191 -5.71 4.49 -17.41
N ASP A 192 -6.16 4.56 -18.67
CA ASP A 192 -5.32 4.89 -19.84
C ASP A 192 -4.77 6.33 -19.74
N PHE A 193 -5.51 7.21 -19.07
CA PHE A 193 -5.12 8.60 -18.84
C PHE A 193 -4.07 8.75 -17.72
N VAL A 194 -4.33 8.25 -16.51
CA VAL A 194 -3.40 8.39 -15.35
C VAL A 194 -2.09 7.62 -15.56
N ASP A 195 -2.07 6.75 -16.55
CA ASP A 195 -0.87 6.05 -17.01
C ASP A 195 0.26 6.95 -17.47
N MET A 196 -0.04 8.23 -17.74
CA MET A 196 0.94 9.31 -17.92
C MET A 196 2.00 9.36 -16.81
N ILE A 197 1.64 9.08 -15.54
CA ILE A 197 2.56 9.16 -14.39
C ILE A 197 3.13 7.79 -13.94
N ARG A 198 2.78 6.70 -14.64
CA ARG A 198 3.12 5.33 -14.23
C ARG A 198 4.63 5.08 -14.18
N ALA A 199 5.39 5.64 -15.11
CA ALA A 199 6.86 5.44 -15.17
C ALA A 199 7.56 6.01 -13.92
N HIS A 200 7.12 7.17 -13.41
CA HIS A 200 7.63 7.77 -12.18
C HIS A 200 7.36 6.91 -10.96
N LEU A 201 6.15 6.33 -10.87
CA LEU A 201 5.81 5.42 -9.77
C LEU A 201 6.61 4.13 -9.81
N ILE A 202 6.87 3.57 -10.99
CA ILE A 202 7.75 2.41 -11.15
C ILE A 202 9.18 2.73 -10.66
N GLU A 203 9.70 3.91 -11.02
CA GLU A 203 11.00 4.36 -10.53
C GLU A 203 11.02 4.59 -9.02
N LEU A 204 9.95 5.14 -8.44
CA LEU A 204 9.83 5.28 -6.99
C LEU A 204 9.81 3.91 -6.30
N CYS A 205 8.98 2.95 -6.76
CA CYS A 205 8.94 1.59 -6.22
C CYS A 205 10.32 0.92 -6.24
N LYS A 206 11.09 1.15 -7.31
CA LYS A 206 12.48 0.69 -7.40
C LYS A 206 13.34 1.30 -6.28
N HIS A 207 13.25 2.61 -6.04
CA HIS A 207 14.01 3.26 -4.99
C HIS A 207 13.60 2.78 -3.60
N CYS A 208 12.29 2.66 -3.33
CA CYS A 208 11.80 2.07 -2.08
C CYS A 208 12.34 0.66 -1.86
N PHE A 209 12.40 -0.16 -2.91
CA PHE A 209 13.01 -1.49 -2.84
C PHE A 209 14.53 -1.46 -2.60
N ILE A 210 15.26 -0.59 -3.30
CA ILE A 210 16.73 -0.50 -3.19
C ILE A 210 17.15 -0.09 -1.77
N TYR A 211 16.39 0.80 -1.13
CA TYR A 211 16.67 1.32 0.20
C TYR A 211 15.92 0.58 1.31
N ASP A 212 15.34 -0.59 1.00
CA ASP A 212 14.62 -1.45 1.95
C ASP A 212 13.60 -0.67 2.81
N VAL A 213 12.87 0.25 2.16
CA VAL A 213 11.93 1.15 2.84
C VAL A 213 10.78 0.32 3.42
N PRO A 214 10.45 0.47 4.72
CA PRO A 214 9.33 -0.22 5.33
C PRO A 214 8.04 -0.03 4.53
N ARG A 215 7.22 -1.06 4.46
CA ARG A 215 6.06 -1.10 3.56
C ARG A 215 5.10 0.08 3.76
N MET A 216 4.82 0.44 5.01
CA MET A 216 3.94 1.55 5.36
C MET A 216 4.50 2.90 4.87
N GLU A 217 5.79 3.11 5.03
CA GLU A 217 6.49 4.31 4.56
C GLU A 217 6.58 4.34 3.02
N ALA A 218 6.86 3.20 2.38
CA ALA A 218 6.83 3.10 0.92
C ALA A 218 5.44 3.44 0.36
N HIS A 219 4.36 2.98 1.02
CA HIS A 219 3.00 3.37 0.67
C HIS A 219 2.76 4.88 0.83
N ARG A 220 3.29 5.50 1.90
CA ARG A 220 3.23 6.97 2.11
C ARG A 220 3.90 7.72 0.96
N TYR A 221 5.12 7.35 0.59
CA TYR A 221 5.85 7.97 -0.51
C TYR A 221 5.14 7.82 -1.86
N ILE A 222 4.55 6.65 -2.12
CA ILE A 222 3.76 6.43 -3.34
C ILE A 222 2.56 7.36 -3.39
N ARG A 223 1.81 7.51 -2.29
CA ARG A 223 0.69 8.46 -2.21
C ARG A 223 1.14 9.91 -2.37
N LEU A 224 2.26 10.28 -1.74
CA LEU A 224 2.83 11.62 -1.85
C LEU A 224 3.22 11.97 -3.30
N LEU A 225 3.89 11.05 -4.00
CA LEU A 225 4.28 11.29 -5.39
C LEU A 225 3.04 11.38 -6.31
N ILE A 226 2.01 10.55 -6.08
CA ILE A 226 0.74 10.65 -6.81
C ILE A 226 0.09 12.03 -6.58
N HIS A 227 0.04 12.51 -5.34
CA HIS A 227 -0.50 13.82 -4.99
C HIS A 227 0.23 14.95 -5.74
N ARG A 228 1.57 14.96 -5.69
CA ARG A 228 2.40 15.96 -6.38
C ARG A 228 2.26 15.90 -7.91
N LEU A 229 2.13 14.70 -8.48
CA LEU A 229 1.98 14.54 -9.93
C LEU A 229 0.55 14.78 -10.44
N ARG A 230 -0.45 14.81 -9.56
CA ARG A 230 -1.86 15.04 -9.90
C ARG A 230 -2.06 16.35 -10.65
N LEU A 231 -1.34 17.40 -10.26
CA LEU A 231 -1.49 18.73 -10.87
C LEU A 231 -1.17 18.73 -12.38
N TYR A 232 -0.26 17.87 -12.84
CA TYR A 232 0.04 17.76 -14.28
C TYR A 232 -1.03 16.95 -15.03
N LEU A 233 -1.64 15.98 -14.37
CA LEU A 233 -2.81 15.28 -14.90
C LEU A 233 -3.98 16.27 -15.03
N ASP A 234 -4.25 17.09 -14.02
CA ASP A 234 -5.29 18.13 -14.10
C ASP A 234 -5.05 19.08 -15.29
N TRP A 235 -3.79 19.46 -15.56
CA TRP A 235 -3.40 20.26 -16.74
C TRP A 235 -3.80 19.60 -18.06
N VAL A 236 -3.48 18.32 -18.22
CA VAL A 236 -3.82 17.59 -19.47
C VAL A 236 -5.32 17.32 -19.57
N TYR A 237 -5.96 16.89 -18.48
CA TYR A 237 -7.38 16.55 -18.44
C TYR A 237 -8.28 17.76 -18.72
N THR A 238 -7.85 18.95 -18.29
CA THR A 238 -8.55 20.20 -18.57
C THR A 238 -8.06 20.90 -19.84
N GLN A 239 -7.19 20.24 -20.63
CA GLN A 239 -6.66 20.78 -21.88
C GLN A 239 -5.99 22.15 -21.72
N GLY A 240 -5.24 22.31 -20.63
CA GLY A 240 -4.44 23.50 -20.32
C GLY A 240 -5.18 24.61 -19.55
N MET A 241 -6.34 24.30 -18.95
CA MET A 241 -7.10 25.32 -18.20
C MET A 241 -6.67 25.43 -16.73
N THR A 242 -6.33 24.31 -16.07
CA THR A 242 -5.94 24.27 -14.66
C THR A 242 -4.95 23.17 -14.39
N GLY A 243 -4.08 23.34 -13.39
CA GLY A 243 -3.02 22.40 -13.05
C GLY A 243 -1.64 22.97 -13.36
N LYS A 244 -0.62 22.10 -13.33
CA LYS A 244 0.78 22.47 -13.54
C LYS A 244 1.19 22.10 -14.96
N LYS A 245 1.64 23.10 -15.74
CA LYS A 245 2.23 22.88 -17.08
C LYS A 245 3.60 22.20 -16.99
N ASN A 246 4.16 21.83 -18.15
CA ASN A 246 5.53 21.29 -18.28
C ASN A 246 5.78 19.99 -17.51
N PHE A 247 4.86 19.01 -17.64
CA PHE A 247 5.03 17.68 -17.05
C PHE A 247 6.43 17.11 -17.26
N ASN A 248 6.97 17.24 -18.47
CA ASN A 248 8.38 17.00 -18.75
C ASN A 248 9.11 18.35 -18.82
N PRO A 249 10.17 18.60 -18.01
CA PRO A 249 10.87 17.70 -17.08
C PRO A 249 10.41 17.78 -15.62
N GLU A 250 9.44 18.62 -15.26
CA GLU A 250 9.15 18.95 -13.85
C GLU A 250 8.68 17.74 -13.02
N SER A 251 8.02 16.76 -13.63
CA SER A 251 7.66 15.49 -12.95
C SER A 251 8.87 14.72 -12.42
N ASP A 252 10.04 14.84 -13.05
CA ASP A 252 11.26 14.24 -12.55
C ASP A 252 11.85 15.00 -11.37
N LYS A 253 11.60 16.30 -11.28
CA LYS A 253 11.97 17.09 -10.10
C LYS A 253 11.16 16.60 -8.90
N GLU A 254 9.85 16.44 -9.04
CA GLU A 254 8.99 15.88 -7.98
C GLU A 254 9.44 14.49 -7.55
N LEU A 255 9.74 13.58 -8.50
CA LEU A 255 10.29 12.26 -8.19
C LEU A 255 11.65 12.36 -7.47
N ARG A 256 12.53 13.26 -7.92
CA ARG A 256 13.87 13.44 -7.35
C ARG A 256 13.82 13.90 -5.90
N GLU A 257 12.95 14.86 -5.57
CA GLU A 257 12.78 15.35 -4.21
C GLU A 257 12.33 14.24 -3.27
N VAL A 258 11.32 13.45 -3.67
CA VAL A 258 10.85 12.29 -2.88
C VAL A 258 11.96 11.23 -2.72
N VAL A 259 12.73 10.96 -3.78
CA VAL A 259 13.84 10.02 -3.72
C VAL A 259 14.99 10.54 -2.84
N GLN A 260 15.25 11.85 -2.82
CA GLN A 260 16.25 12.45 -1.93
C GLN A 260 15.85 12.33 -0.46
N GLU A 261 14.56 12.51 -0.14
CA GLU A 261 14.04 12.26 1.21
C GLU A 261 14.25 10.78 1.60
N ILE A 262 13.88 9.84 0.73
CA ILE A 262 14.14 8.41 0.95
C ILE A 262 15.62 8.13 1.16
N GLN A 263 16.50 8.75 0.37
CA GLN A 263 17.95 8.59 0.51
C GLN A 263 18.47 9.18 1.83
N ALA A 264 17.93 10.30 2.28
CA ALA A 264 18.34 10.91 3.54
C ALA A 264 17.99 10.02 4.74
N PHE A 265 16.78 9.43 4.75
CA PHE A 265 16.32 8.59 5.86
C PHE A 265 16.79 7.14 5.77
N TYR A 266 16.78 6.54 4.57
CA TYR A 266 17.03 5.12 4.36
C TYR A 266 18.30 4.84 3.54
N GLY A 267 19.01 5.85 3.04
CA GLY A 267 20.19 5.68 2.20
C GLY A 267 21.39 5.02 2.90
N LYS A 268 21.41 4.97 4.23
CA LYS A 268 22.37 4.17 5.00
C LYS A 268 22.10 2.66 4.92
N HIS A 269 20.91 2.28 4.45
CA HIS A 269 20.42 0.91 4.36
C HIS A 269 20.27 0.55 2.87
N VAL A 270 21.39 0.29 2.17
CA VAL A 270 21.37 -0.08 0.75
C VAL A 270 21.33 -1.60 0.59
N GLY A 271 20.29 -2.09 -0.11
CA GLY A 271 20.04 -3.51 -0.30
C GLY A 271 19.26 -4.12 0.86
N ARG A 272 18.70 -5.30 0.62
CA ARG A 272 17.99 -6.05 1.65
C ARG A 272 18.96 -6.38 2.78
N ARG A 273 18.75 -5.84 3.99
CA ARG A 273 19.38 -6.45 5.16
C ARG A 273 18.84 -7.87 5.20
N GLU A 274 19.72 -8.86 5.21
CA GLU A 274 19.31 -10.08 5.90
C GLU A 274 19.04 -9.63 7.33
N SER A 275 17.76 -9.61 7.71
CA SER A 275 17.43 -9.38 9.10
C SER A 275 18.23 -10.40 9.92
N VAL A 276 18.63 -10.02 11.13
CA VAL A 276 19.33 -10.95 12.03
C VAL A 276 18.50 -12.24 12.23
N THR A 277 17.16 -12.14 12.12
CA THR A 277 16.22 -13.25 11.98
C THR A 277 16.44 -14.09 10.71
N ARG A 278 16.59 -13.48 9.54
CA ARG A 278 16.76 -14.18 8.27
C ARG A 278 18.10 -14.91 8.16
N LYS A 279 19.20 -14.38 8.73
CA LYS A 279 20.47 -15.12 8.81
C LYS A 279 20.30 -16.44 9.58
N ASN A 280 19.63 -16.39 10.72
CA ASN A 280 19.51 -17.52 11.64
C ASN A 280 18.38 -18.52 11.28
N GLU A 281 17.24 -18.07 10.75
CA GLU A 281 16.22 -18.98 10.18
C GLU A 281 16.77 -19.67 8.92
N SER A 282 17.69 -19.01 8.19
CA SER A 282 18.35 -19.63 7.04
C SER A 282 19.28 -20.78 7.44
N ASP A 283 19.88 -20.74 8.63
CA ASP A 283 20.80 -21.78 9.11
C ASP A 283 20.07 -23.05 9.59
N GLN A 284 18.79 -22.93 9.97
CA GLN A 284 17.98 -24.08 10.45
C GLN A 284 17.22 -24.83 9.34
N LEU A 285 16.91 -24.16 8.23
CA LEU A 285 16.23 -24.79 7.10
C LEU A 285 17.23 -25.47 6.16
N PRO A 286 16.92 -26.68 5.66
CA PRO A 286 17.82 -27.37 4.73
C PRO A 286 17.97 -26.54 3.45
N ASP A 287 19.20 -26.11 3.18
CA ASP A 287 19.59 -25.32 2.01
C ASP A 287 20.23 -26.18 0.90
N THR A 288 20.59 -27.42 1.22
CA THR A 288 21.11 -28.41 0.28
C THR A 288 20.22 -29.64 0.24
N ILE A 289 20.22 -30.32 -0.92
CA ILE A 289 19.45 -31.56 -1.09
C ILE A 289 19.96 -32.65 -0.15
N THR A 290 21.25 -32.61 0.22
CA THR A 290 21.83 -33.51 1.23
C THR A 290 21.19 -33.33 2.59
N LYS A 291 20.99 -32.09 3.06
CA LYS A 291 20.30 -31.83 4.34
C LYS A 291 18.84 -32.26 4.29
N VAL A 292 18.16 -32.02 3.16
CA VAL A 292 16.79 -32.52 2.91
C VAL A 292 16.77 -34.05 3.00
N LYS A 293 17.70 -34.75 2.33
CA LYS A 293 17.85 -36.20 2.37
C LYS A 293 18.02 -36.70 3.80
N THR A 294 18.88 -36.07 4.62
CA THR A 294 19.08 -36.45 6.02
C THR A 294 17.80 -36.36 6.84
N GLN A 295 16.99 -35.31 6.64
CA GLN A 295 15.70 -35.18 7.34
C GLN A 295 14.70 -36.25 6.89
N ILE A 296 14.63 -36.54 5.60
CA ILE A 296 13.75 -37.57 5.03
C ILE A 296 14.13 -38.96 5.56
N VAL A 297 15.43 -39.31 5.59
CA VAL A 297 15.91 -40.58 6.16
C VAL A 297 15.58 -40.70 7.65
N ARG A 298 15.75 -39.62 8.42
CA ARG A 298 15.34 -39.61 9.84
C ARG A 298 13.85 -39.84 10.01
N HIS A 299 13.03 -39.32 9.09
CA HIS A 299 11.58 -39.52 9.13
C HIS A 299 11.20 -40.96 8.75
N LEU A 300 11.79 -41.51 7.69
CA LEU A 300 11.62 -42.91 7.26
C LEU A 300 11.87 -43.89 8.42
N ASN A 301 12.93 -43.64 9.21
CA ASN A 301 13.29 -44.48 10.35
C ASN A 301 12.28 -44.42 11.51
N LYS A 302 11.49 -43.34 11.60
CA LYS A 302 10.46 -43.15 12.64
C LYS A 302 9.07 -43.60 12.17
N THR A 303 8.82 -43.60 10.87
CA THR A 303 7.55 -44.01 10.29
C THR A 303 7.33 -45.52 10.46
N LYS A 304 6.17 -45.90 10.98
CA LYS A 304 5.73 -47.30 11.13
C LYS A 304 4.72 -47.73 10.06
N ASP A 305 4.12 -46.78 9.34
CA ASP A 305 3.20 -47.04 8.24
C ASP A 305 3.95 -47.43 6.96
N GLU A 306 3.60 -48.57 6.38
CA GLU A 306 4.26 -49.13 5.21
C GLU A 306 3.94 -48.34 3.92
N ASP A 307 2.74 -47.79 3.80
CA ASP A 307 2.36 -46.97 2.64
C ASP A 307 3.09 -45.62 2.66
N GLU A 308 3.20 -44.99 3.83
CA GLU A 308 3.99 -43.78 4.03
C GLU A 308 5.49 -44.02 3.81
N ARG A 309 6.02 -45.16 4.28
CA ARG A 309 7.41 -45.57 4.00
C ARG A 309 7.70 -45.68 2.51
N LYS A 310 6.81 -46.31 1.75
CA LYS A 310 6.96 -46.44 0.30
C LYS A 310 7.02 -45.07 -0.40
N ARG A 311 6.15 -44.13 -0.02
CA ARG A 311 6.16 -42.76 -0.54
C ARG A 311 7.43 -42.00 -0.17
N ILE A 312 7.91 -42.16 1.07
CA ILE A 312 9.16 -41.54 1.51
C ILE A 312 10.35 -42.09 0.71
N GLN A 313 10.35 -43.40 0.41
CA GLN A 313 11.38 -44.04 -0.39
C GLN A 313 11.39 -43.52 -1.84
N GLU A 314 10.23 -43.34 -2.47
CA GLU A 314 10.13 -42.74 -3.82
C GLU A 314 10.74 -41.33 -3.88
N ILE A 315 10.59 -40.53 -2.82
CA ILE A 315 11.22 -39.20 -2.72
C ILE A 315 12.74 -39.33 -2.62
N LEU A 316 13.25 -40.29 -1.84
CA LEU A 316 14.69 -40.56 -1.74
C LEU A 316 15.27 -41.00 -3.09
N ASP A 317 14.55 -41.84 -3.83
CA ASP A 317 14.98 -42.30 -5.16
C ASP A 317 15.08 -41.11 -6.14
N HIS A 318 14.17 -40.13 -6.07
CA HIS A 318 14.26 -38.90 -6.86
C HIS A 318 15.46 -38.01 -6.49
N ILE A 319 15.90 -38.04 -5.23
CA ILE A 319 17.13 -37.37 -4.80
C ILE A 319 18.36 -38.13 -5.34
N ASP A 320 18.36 -39.45 -5.21
CA ASP A 320 19.51 -40.30 -5.53
C ASP A 320 19.75 -40.44 -7.04
N THR A 321 18.69 -40.38 -7.84
CA THR A 321 18.76 -40.29 -9.31
C THR A 321 19.18 -38.91 -9.82
N GLY A 322 19.37 -37.92 -8.94
CA GLY A 322 19.75 -36.55 -9.30
C GLY A 322 18.62 -35.75 -9.98
N THR A 323 17.38 -36.25 -9.90
CA THR A 323 16.19 -35.56 -10.42
C THR A 323 15.89 -34.30 -9.60
N LEU A 324 16.04 -34.39 -8.28
CA LEU A 324 16.00 -33.26 -7.35
C LEU A 324 17.40 -32.72 -7.07
N LYS A 325 17.57 -31.40 -7.12
CA LYS A 325 18.87 -30.72 -6.99
C LYS A 325 18.84 -29.70 -5.87
N ASP A 326 20.01 -29.19 -5.47
CA ASP A 326 20.14 -28.14 -4.44
C ASP A 326 19.25 -26.92 -4.73
N LYS A 327 19.13 -26.53 -6.00
CA LYS A 327 18.26 -25.44 -6.43
C LYS A 327 16.79 -25.65 -6.05
N ASP A 328 16.33 -26.88 -5.90
CA ASP A 328 14.95 -27.18 -5.49
C ASP A 328 14.79 -27.14 -3.96
N ALA A 329 15.85 -27.48 -3.21
CA ALA A 329 15.92 -27.21 -1.77
C ALA A 329 15.95 -25.70 -1.47
N GLU A 330 16.75 -24.92 -2.22
CA GLU A 330 16.78 -23.45 -2.13
C GLU A 330 15.39 -22.85 -2.36
N LYS A 331 14.67 -23.29 -3.41
CA LYS A 331 13.30 -22.82 -3.68
C LYS A 331 12.33 -23.18 -2.58
N LEU A 332 12.45 -24.38 -2.01
CA LEU A 332 11.62 -24.81 -0.89
C LEU A 332 11.85 -23.90 0.33
N LYS A 333 13.12 -23.65 0.66
CA LYS A 333 13.53 -22.70 1.71
C LYS A 333 12.98 -21.29 1.44
N GLU A 334 13.12 -20.78 0.23
CA GLU A 334 12.55 -19.48 -0.17
C GLU A 334 11.02 -19.45 0.00
N GLN A 335 10.33 -20.52 -0.39
CA GLN A 335 8.88 -20.62 -0.26
C GLN A 335 8.44 -20.63 1.21
N VAL A 336 9.09 -21.44 2.05
CA VAL A 336 8.80 -21.52 3.50
C VAL A 336 9.05 -20.18 4.17
N LEU A 337 10.19 -19.54 3.91
CA LEU A 337 10.50 -18.21 4.46
C LEU A 337 9.50 -17.16 3.99
N SER A 338 9.10 -17.19 2.71
CA SER A 338 8.12 -16.26 2.17
C SER A 338 6.74 -16.43 2.82
N LEU A 339 6.29 -17.67 3.00
CA LEU A 339 5.00 -17.96 3.66
C LEU A 339 5.06 -17.56 5.13
N SER A 340 6.12 -17.93 5.85
CA SER A 340 6.30 -17.55 7.26
C SER A 340 6.32 -16.03 7.44
N GLN A 341 7.05 -15.30 6.58
CA GLN A 341 7.11 -13.84 6.64
C GLN A 341 5.75 -13.19 6.34
N GLN A 342 4.99 -13.74 5.38
CA GLN A 342 3.65 -13.25 5.07
C GLN A 342 2.71 -13.43 6.27
N GLU A 343 2.66 -14.63 6.83
CA GLU A 343 1.83 -14.94 7.99
C GLU A 343 2.19 -14.03 9.18
N GLY A 344 3.48 -13.87 9.48
CA GLY A 344 3.93 -12.95 10.53
C GLY A 344 3.46 -11.51 10.31
N SER A 345 3.59 -11.01 9.08
CA SER A 345 3.14 -9.65 8.73
C SER A 345 1.62 -9.49 8.84
N ASP A 346 0.85 -10.52 8.45
CA ASP A 346 -0.60 -10.49 8.54
C ASP A 346 -1.07 -10.53 9.99
N TRP A 347 -0.44 -11.36 10.84
CA TRP A 347 -0.73 -11.44 12.28
C TRP A 347 -0.34 -10.18 13.04
N HIS A 348 0.82 -9.58 12.75
CA HIS A 348 1.17 -8.27 13.34
C HIS A 348 0.11 -7.21 13.05
N ARG A 349 -0.38 -7.14 11.80
CA ARG A 349 -1.45 -6.22 11.44
C ARG A 349 -2.76 -6.50 12.17
N ILE A 350 -3.09 -7.77 12.39
CA ILE A 350 -4.32 -8.18 13.08
C ILE A 350 -4.23 -7.85 14.57
N LEU A 351 -3.19 -8.34 15.25
CA LEU A 351 -3.09 -8.21 16.71
C LEU A 351 -2.89 -6.77 17.17
N LEU A 352 -2.14 -5.98 16.39
CA LEU A 352 -1.82 -4.60 16.77
C LEU A 352 -2.85 -3.59 16.26
N SER A 353 -3.91 -4.01 15.56
CA SER A 353 -4.84 -3.09 14.87
C SER A 353 -5.53 -2.09 15.79
N ASP A 354 -5.79 -2.51 17.03
CA ASP A 354 -6.55 -1.74 18.01
C ASP A 354 -5.63 -1.03 19.01
N LEU A 355 -4.32 -1.06 18.77
CA LEU A 355 -3.34 -0.33 19.59
C LEU A 355 -2.95 0.97 18.90
N HIS A 356 -2.61 1.97 19.70
CA HIS A 356 -2.02 3.20 19.18
C HIS A 356 -0.62 2.96 18.62
N HIS A 357 -0.34 3.50 17.43
CA HIS A 357 0.96 3.41 16.74
C HIS A 357 1.68 4.78 16.72
N PRO A 358 2.39 5.14 17.79
CA PRO A 358 3.01 6.47 17.93
C PRO A 358 4.16 6.68 16.94
N ALA A 359 4.33 7.92 16.49
CA ALA A 359 5.38 8.29 15.54
C ALA A 359 6.79 8.40 16.16
N SER A 360 6.86 8.49 17.50
CA SER A 360 8.09 8.59 18.31
C SER A 360 7.82 8.31 19.79
N LEU A 361 8.87 7.95 20.53
CA LEU A 361 8.82 7.83 22.00
C LEU A 361 8.36 9.12 22.68
N LYS A 362 8.82 10.28 22.19
CA LYS A 362 8.43 11.61 22.72
C LYS A 362 6.91 11.80 22.73
N GLN A 363 6.23 11.30 21.70
CA GLN A 363 4.77 11.44 21.62
C GLN A 363 4.08 10.70 22.78
N VAL A 364 4.53 9.49 23.10
CA VAL A 364 3.96 8.69 24.19
C VAL A 364 4.29 9.32 25.54
N VAL A 365 5.56 9.65 25.78
CA VAL A 365 6.07 10.14 27.07
C VAL A 365 5.41 11.45 27.51
N PHE A 366 5.05 12.33 26.57
CA PHE A 366 4.51 13.67 26.86
C PHE A 366 3.01 13.80 26.57
N VAL A 367 2.44 12.95 25.70
CA VAL A 367 1.08 13.08 25.18
C VAL A 367 0.30 11.76 25.32
N GLY A 368 0.76 10.84 26.16
CA GLY A 368 0.12 9.54 26.35
C GLY A 368 -1.31 9.61 26.89
N ASP A 369 -1.66 10.67 27.63
CA ASP A 369 -3.04 10.86 28.13
C ASP A 369 -4.07 11.00 27.00
N LYS A 370 -3.65 11.43 25.80
CA LYS A 370 -4.50 11.49 24.60
C LYS A 370 -4.65 10.14 23.89
N MET A 371 -3.89 9.13 24.31
CA MET A 371 -3.89 7.77 23.76
C MET A 371 -4.60 6.78 24.70
N LEU A 372 -5.17 7.26 25.80
CA LEU A 372 -5.96 6.43 26.70
C LEU A 372 -7.41 6.39 26.21
N GLU A 373 -7.96 5.19 26.08
CA GLU A 373 -9.39 4.99 25.79
C GLU A 373 -10.22 4.94 27.07
N GLU A 374 -9.60 4.61 28.19
CA GLU A 374 -10.20 4.54 29.53
C GLU A 374 -9.26 5.10 30.60
N PRO A 375 -9.77 5.51 31.78
CA PRO A 375 -8.95 5.97 32.89
C PRO A 375 -8.06 4.83 33.41
N SER A 376 -6.84 4.74 32.88
CA SER A 376 -5.88 3.70 33.22
C SER A 376 -4.53 4.32 33.61
N PRO A 377 -3.81 3.74 34.59
CA PRO A 377 -2.42 4.09 34.86
C PRO A 377 -1.46 3.49 33.82
N VAL A 378 -1.92 2.60 32.95
CA VAL A 378 -1.10 1.90 31.96
C VAL A 378 -1.58 2.23 30.55
N LEU A 379 -0.63 2.60 29.69
CA LEU A 379 -0.84 2.79 28.26
C LEU A 379 -0.08 1.70 27.48
N ILE A 380 -0.78 1.02 26.58
CA ILE A 380 -0.20 0.01 25.69
C ILE A 380 -0.14 0.60 24.29
N VAL A 381 1.04 0.55 23.67
CA VAL A 381 1.23 1.02 22.28
C VAL A 381 1.84 -0.08 21.42
N GLY A 382 1.44 -0.09 20.15
CA GLY A 382 1.94 -1.00 19.12
C GLY A 382 3.00 -0.36 18.24
N GLU A 383 3.96 -1.15 17.77
CA GLU A 383 4.98 -0.79 16.79
C GLU A 383 5.78 0.51 17.09
N LEU A 384 6.23 0.68 18.34
CA LEU A 384 6.93 1.88 18.81
C LEU A 384 8.33 2.01 18.17
N PRO A 385 8.62 3.09 17.42
CA PRO A 385 9.95 3.34 16.88
C PRO A 385 10.94 3.80 17.96
N VAL A 386 12.16 3.23 17.95
CA VAL A 386 13.24 3.53 18.90
C VAL A 386 14.58 3.77 18.21
N GLY A 387 15.49 4.47 18.89
CA GLY A 387 16.86 4.71 18.43
C GLY A 387 16.92 5.63 17.21
N LYS A 388 16.07 6.65 17.14
CA LYS A 388 15.87 7.47 15.91
C LYS A 388 15.39 6.62 14.72
N ARG A 389 14.43 5.71 14.96
CA ARG A 389 13.83 4.81 13.96
C ARG A 389 14.78 3.73 13.41
N THR A 390 15.82 3.37 14.16
CA THR A 390 16.68 2.22 13.80
C THR A 390 16.08 0.88 14.21
N GLY A 391 15.10 0.89 15.12
CA GLY A 391 14.33 -0.29 15.56
C GLY A 391 12.87 0.06 15.78
N GLN A 392 12.04 -0.98 15.86
CA GLN A 392 10.60 -0.89 16.11
C GLN A 392 10.22 -2.03 17.05
N ILE A 393 9.62 -1.70 18.19
CA ILE A 393 9.22 -2.65 19.22
C ILE A 393 7.74 -2.98 19.00
N ASP A 394 7.39 -4.27 18.94
CA ASP A 394 6.02 -4.68 18.58
C ASP A 394 4.98 -4.17 19.58
N ILE A 395 5.21 -4.33 20.89
CA ILE A 395 4.33 -3.82 21.94
C ILE A 395 5.18 -3.21 23.06
N THR A 396 4.78 -2.04 23.55
CA THR A 396 5.40 -1.41 24.72
C THR A 396 4.33 -0.93 25.69
N PHE A 397 4.54 -1.22 26.97
CA PHE A 397 3.70 -0.76 28.06
C PHE A 397 4.37 0.42 28.75
N PHE A 398 3.57 1.44 29.05
CA PHE A 398 3.99 2.63 29.75
C PHE A 398 3.15 2.84 31.01
N LEU A 399 3.80 3.24 32.09
CA LEU A 399 3.17 3.65 33.33
C LEU A 399 3.03 5.17 33.37
N ARG A 400 1.84 5.64 33.68
CA ARG A 400 1.55 7.04 33.95
C ARG A 400 2.03 7.40 35.35
N ARG A 401 2.95 8.37 35.43
CA ARG A 401 3.57 8.87 36.66
C ARG A 401 3.48 10.39 36.72
N GLU A 402 3.41 10.93 37.93
CA GLU A 402 3.61 12.35 38.18
C GLU A 402 5.01 12.57 38.74
N ILE A 403 5.86 13.21 37.94
CA ILE A 403 7.14 13.75 38.41
C ILE A 403 6.97 15.24 38.74
N PRO A 404 7.85 15.86 39.54
CA PRO A 404 7.69 17.26 39.94
C PRO A 404 7.39 18.20 38.76
N GLY A 405 6.18 18.76 38.75
CA GLY A 405 5.71 19.71 37.75
C GLY A 405 5.19 19.13 36.43
N ARG A 406 5.09 17.79 36.27
CA ARG A 406 4.63 17.19 35.01
C ARG A 406 4.16 15.72 35.12
N THR A 407 3.10 15.39 34.39
CA THR A 407 2.72 14.00 34.10
C THR A 407 3.54 13.43 32.93
N ILE A 408 4.04 12.21 33.10
CA ILE A 408 4.81 11.49 32.09
C ILE A 408 4.37 10.04 31.98
N PHE A 409 4.66 9.45 30.82
CA PHE A 409 4.53 8.01 30.59
C PHE A 409 5.93 7.38 30.56
N THR A 410 6.20 6.48 31.51
CA THR A 410 7.49 5.82 31.70
C THR A 410 7.42 4.38 31.19
N PRO A 411 8.36 3.91 30.34
CA PRO A 411 8.31 2.54 29.82
C PRO A 411 8.51 1.51 30.94
N MET A 412 7.76 0.41 30.91
CA MET A 412 7.81 -0.66 31.92
C MET A 412 8.09 -2.05 31.34
N LEU A 413 7.47 -2.38 30.20
CA LEU A 413 7.49 -3.71 29.60
C LEU A 413 7.56 -3.60 28.09
N ILE A 414 8.36 -4.46 27.46
CA ILE A 414 8.40 -4.65 26.00
C ILE A 414 8.06 -6.09 25.64
N LEU A 415 7.22 -6.27 24.62
CA LEU A 415 6.88 -7.59 24.08
C LEU A 415 7.18 -7.64 22.59
N GLU A 416 7.61 -8.81 22.14
CA GLU A 416 7.77 -9.15 20.72
C GLU A 416 6.74 -10.21 20.32
N ILE A 417 6.11 -10.08 19.16
CA ILE A 417 5.16 -11.06 18.63
C ILE A 417 5.90 -12.01 17.67
N LYS A 418 5.74 -13.31 17.87
CA LYS A 418 6.30 -14.36 17.01
C LYS A 418 5.22 -15.34 16.57
N SER A 419 4.83 -15.25 15.30
CA SER A 419 3.99 -16.26 14.66
C SER A 419 4.78 -17.55 14.41
N LYS A 420 4.19 -18.69 14.73
CA LYS A 420 4.74 -20.02 14.46
C LYS A 420 3.84 -20.76 13.49
N THR A 421 4.44 -21.33 12.46
CA THR A 421 3.70 -21.96 11.36
C THR A 421 4.25 -23.36 11.12
N GLY A 422 3.37 -24.36 11.14
CA GLY A 422 3.70 -25.70 10.68
C GLY A 422 3.72 -25.75 9.16
N PHE A 423 4.63 -26.52 8.58
CA PHE A 423 4.68 -26.74 7.14
C PHE A 423 4.68 -28.24 6.83
N ASN A 424 3.91 -28.60 5.81
CA ASN A 424 4.01 -29.89 5.12
C ASN A 424 4.78 -29.70 3.83
N PHE A 425 5.66 -30.65 3.52
CA PHE A 425 6.43 -30.66 2.29
C PHE A 425 5.91 -31.76 1.39
N ASN A 426 5.37 -31.37 0.24
CA ASN A 426 4.85 -32.29 -0.75
C ASN A 426 5.68 -32.19 -2.04
N LEU A 427 5.77 -33.31 -2.76
CA LEU A 427 6.38 -33.37 -4.07
C LEU A 427 5.28 -33.43 -5.13
N TYR A 428 5.23 -32.43 -6.02
CA TYR A 428 4.27 -32.40 -7.12
C TYR A 428 4.95 -32.54 -8.47
N SER A 429 4.28 -33.16 -9.42
CA SER A 429 4.70 -33.14 -10.82
C SER A 429 4.29 -31.79 -11.44
N VAL A 430 5.27 -30.96 -11.78
CA VAL A 430 5.05 -29.64 -12.37
C VAL A 430 5.47 -29.70 -13.82
N ARG A 431 4.57 -29.26 -14.71
CA ARG A 431 4.84 -29.22 -16.15
C ARG A 431 6.08 -28.37 -16.43
N THR A 432 7.04 -28.93 -17.15
CA THR A 432 8.26 -28.23 -17.52
C THR A 432 7.93 -27.10 -18.50
N ARG A 433 8.80 -26.08 -18.60
CA ARG A 433 8.58 -24.88 -19.42
C ARG A 433 8.53 -25.16 -20.94
N ASN A 434 8.74 -26.40 -21.36
CA ASN A 434 8.71 -26.77 -22.76
C ASN A 434 7.25 -26.84 -23.24
N LYS A 435 6.80 -25.85 -24.02
CA LYS A 435 5.42 -25.81 -24.53
C LYS A 435 5.10 -26.99 -25.45
N ASN A 436 6.11 -27.58 -26.09
CA ASN A 436 5.95 -28.58 -27.15
C ASN A 436 5.94 -30.03 -26.63
N LYS A 437 6.29 -30.28 -25.37
CA LYS A 437 6.20 -31.59 -24.73
C LYS A 437 5.42 -31.48 -23.42
N LYS A 438 4.47 -32.39 -23.18
CA LYS A 438 3.81 -32.54 -21.86
C LYS A 438 4.75 -33.32 -20.93
N ASP A 439 5.87 -32.69 -20.61
CA ASP A 439 6.88 -33.24 -19.72
C ASP A 439 6.70 -32.65 -18.31
N TYR A 440 6.85 -33.47 -17.28
CA TYR A 440 6.57 -33.11 -15.90
C TYR A 440 7.78 -33.47 -15.02
N GLY A 441 8.29 -32.48 -14.30
CA GLY A 441 9.38 -32.68 -13.35
C GLY A 441 8.87 -32.61 -11.92
N PRO A 442 9.41 -33.42 -10.99
CA PRO A 442 9.07 -33.32 -9.58
C PRO A 442 9.55 -31.98 -9.01
N ARG A 443 8.74 -31.34 -8.16
CA ARG A 443 9.07 -30.08 -7.50
C ARG A 443 8.50 -30.06 -6.09
N PHE A 444 9.34 -29.68 -5.14
CA PHE A 444 8.90 -29.44 -3.77
C PHE A 444 7.92 -28.27 -3.69
N HIS A 445 6.93 -28.43 -2.81
CA HIS A 445 5.98 -27.40 -2.46
C HIS A 445 5.70 -27.47 -0.96
N ALA A 446 5.82 -26.32 -0.30
CA ALA A 446 5.41 -26.17 1.09
C ALA A 446 3.95 -25.72 1.17
N SER A 447 3.13 -26.43 1.93
CA SER A 447 1.80 -25.99 2.34
C SER A 447 1.76 -25.77 3.84
N LYS A 448 1.11 -24.69 4.27
CA LYS A 448 0.84 -24.42 5.68
C LYS A 448 0.01 -25.56 6.28
N ARG A 449 0.29 -25.87 7.55
CA ARG A 449 -0.55 -26.72 8.39
C ARG A 449 -0.55 -26.20 9.82
N ARG A 450 -1.57 -26.60 10.57
CA ARG A 450 -1.60 -26.48 12.02
C ARG A 450 -0.40 -27.17 12.68
N LEU A 451 0.12 -26.60 13.76
CA LEU A 451 1.10 -27.30 14.61
C LEU A 451 0.46 -28.53 15.27
N SER A 452 1.24 -29.55 15.58
CA SER A 452 0.75 -30.64 16.44
C SER A 452 0.62 -30.15 17.89
N LYS A 453 -0.04 -30.93 18.75
CA LYS A 453 -0.14 -30.58 20.19
C LYS A 453 1.26 -30.54 20.82
N ASP A 454 2.09 -31.54 20.54
CA ASP A 454 3.45 -31.63 21.08
C ASP A 454 4.36 -30.51 20.55
N GLU A 455 4.22 -30.15 19.26
CA GLU A 455 4.95 -29.01 18.68
C GLU A 455 4.56 -27.71 19.36
N TRP A 456 3.25 -27.49 19.58
CA TRP A 456 2.75 -26.31 20.28
C TRP A 456 3.20 -26.26 21.73
N ASP A 457 3.07 -27.35 22.48
CA ASP A 457 3.45 -27.42 23.89
C ASP A 457 4.96 -27.21 24.07
N THR A 458 5.77 -27.69 23.11
CA THR A 458 7.21 -27.41 23.08
C THR A 458 7.48 -25.92 22.85
N ILE A 459 6.75 -25.28 21.93
CA ILE A 459 6.93 -23.89 21.57
C ILE A 459 6.47 -22.93 22.67
N SER A 460 5.30 -23.17 23.26
CA SER A 460 4.67 -22.28 24.25
C SER A 460 5.37 -22.28 25.60
N LYS A 461 6.14 -23.33 25.90
CA LYS A 461 6.92 -23.48 27.13
C LYS A 461 8.42 -23.30 26.93
N ALA A 462 8.90 -23.21 25.69
CA ALA A 462 10.31 -23.00 25.42
C ALA A 462 10.76 -21.60 25.81
N MET A 463 12.00 -21.49 26.29
CA MET A 463 12.65 -20.19 26.41
C MET A 463 12.74 -19.51 25.04
N PRO A 464 12.56 -18.16 24.99
CA PRO A 464 12.86 -17.39 23.80
C PRO A 464 14.27 -17.69 23.29
N SER A 465 14.41 -17.74 21.95
CA SER A 465 15.71 -17.98 21.35
C SER A 465 16.71 -16.90 21.76
N LYS A 466 18.00 -17.24 21.85
CA LYS A 466 19.08 -16.28 22.18
C LYS A 466 19.02 -15.00 21.33
N ASN A 467 18.63 -15.12 20.06
CA ASN A 467 18.49 -13.97 19.16
C ASN A 467 17.32 -13.07 19.55
N THR A 468 16.18 -13.68 19.92
CA THR A 468 15.01 -12.94 20.42
C THR A 468 15.38 -12.20 21.71
N THR A 469 16.07 -12.86 22.64
CA THR A 469 16.54 -12.23 23.87
C THR A 469 17.51 -11.08 23.56
N THR A 470 18.49 -11.29 22.67
CA THR A 470 19.44 -10.24 22.26
C THR A 470 18.73 -9.05 21.60
N GLN A 471 17.67 -9.31 20.82
CA GLN A 471 16.85 -8.26 20.20
C GLN A 471 16.09 -7.45 21.27
N LEU A 472 15.45 -8.13 22.23
CA LEU A 472 14.77 -7.49 23.35
C LEU A 472 15.74 -6.66 24.21
N ASP A 473 16.94 -7.17 24.50
CA ASP A 473 17.98 -6.45 25.25
C ASP A 473 18.45 -5.18 24.50
N ALA A 474 18.60 -5.27 23.17
CA ALA A 474 18.97 -4.12 22.35
C ALA A 474 17.85 -3.07 22.33
N TYR A 475 16.59 -3.50 22.26
CA TYR A 475 15.42 -2.62 22.31
C TYR A 475 15.27 -1.94 23.66
N GLU A 476 15.38 -2.68 24.76
CA GLU A 476 15.41 -2.14 26.13
C GLU A 476 16.47 -1.05 26.26
N LYS A 477 17.71 -1.35 25.86
CA LYS A 477 18.83 -0.39 25.93
C LYS A 477 18.52 0.90 25.15
N LEU A 478 18.03 0.79 23.92
CA LEU A 478 17.68 1.96 23.10
C LEU A 478 16.53 2.76 23.71
N LEU A 479 15.47 2.08 24.14
CA LEU A 479 14.28 2.70 24.72
C LEU A 479 14.59 3.44 26.01
N VAL A 480 15.32 2.80 26.94
CA VAL A 480 15.73 3.40 28.21
C VAL A 480 16.68 4.58 27.99
N GLN A 481 17.64 4.47 27.08
CA GLN A 481 18.56 5.58 26.76
C GLN A 481 17.82 6.76 26.14
N GLU A 482 16.90 6.51 25.20
CA GLU A 482 16.10 7.55 24.56
C GLU A 482 15.18 8.23 25.59
N TYR A 483 14.53 7.46 26.46
CA TYR A 483 13.71 7.97 27.56
C TYR A 483 14.50 8.88 28.50
N LYS A 484 15.66 8.42 29.01
CA LYS A 484 16.54 9.21 29.90
C LYS A 484 16.99 10.51 29.25
N SER A 485 17.20 10.52 27.93
CA SER A 485 17.53 11.74 27.18
C SER A 485 16.35 12.70 27.03
N LEU A 486 15.12 12.19 26.99
CA LEU A 486 13.89 12.97 26.83
C LEU A 486 13.40 13.58 28.15
N VAL A 487 13.62 12.88 29.27
CA VAL A 487 13.18 13.29 30.60
C VAL A 487 14.37 13.22 31.58
N PRO A 488 15.40 14.08 31.40
CA PRO A 488 16.57 14.07 32.29
C PRO A 488 16.24 14.48 33.73
N SER A 489 15.05 15.07 33.95
CA SER A 489 14.54 15.47 35.26
C SER A 489 13.77 14.39 36.01
N ASP A 490 13.58 13.20 35.43
CA ASP A 490 12.97 12.07 36.14
C ASP A 490 13.94 11.59 37.24
N PRO A 491 13.56 11.64 38.53
CA PRO A 491 14.44 11.24 39.63
C PRO A 491 14.63 9.72 39.70
N THR A 492 13.67 8.95 39.18
CA THR A 492 13.63 7.48 39.24
C THR A 492 13.37 6.91 37.83
N PRO A 493 14.28 7.12 36.86
CA PRO A 493 14.10 6.57 35.53
C PRO A 493 14.32 5.05 35.55
N PRO A 494 13.60 4.27 34.73
CA PRO A 494 13.77 2.82 34.71
C PRO A 494 15.19 2.45 34.27
N GLU A 495 15.80 1.50 34.98
CA GLU A 495 17.11 0.94 34.61
C GLU A 495 16.97 -0.32 33.75
N ALA A 496 15.91 -1.07 33.97
CA ALA A 496 15.54 -2.26 33.26
C ALA A 496 14.02 -2.33 33.08
N LEU A 497 13.58 -3.07 32.08
CA LEU A 497 12.20 -3.32 31.72
C LEU A 497 11.88 -4.80 31.91
N TRP A 498 10.61 -5.12 32.10
CA TRP A 498 10.17 -6.48 31.82
C TRP A 498 10.21 -6.72 30.31
N LYS A 499 10.44 -7.98 29.94
CA LYS A 499 10.61 -8.40 28.55
C LYS A 499 9.86 -9.70 28.34
N GLY A 500 9.24 -9.84 27.17
CA GLY A 500 8.50 -11.06 26.87
C GLY A 500 8.29 -11.29 25.38
N VAL A 501 7.76 -12.46 25.07
CA VAL A 501 7.42 -12.86 23.72
C VAL A 501 6.00 -13.41 23.70
N VAL A 502 5.16 -12.82 22.86
CA VAL A 502 3.85 -13.38 22.52
C VAL A 502 4.04 -14.34 21.36
N VAL A 503 3.65 -15.59 21.53
CA VAL A 503 3.76 -16.65 20.53
C VAL A 503 2.38 -17.14 20.15
N LEU A 504 2.13 -17.31 18.86
CA LEU A 504 0.84 -17.80 18.34
C LEU A 504 1.02 -18.82 17.22
N ASP A 505 0.08 -19.76 17.11
CA ASP A 505 -0.02 -20.66 15.95
C ASP A 505 -0.76 -19.95 14.81
N SER A 506 -0.08 -19.75 13.68
CA SER A 506 -0.62 -18.94 12.59
C SER A 506 -1.84 -19.56 11.90
N ASP A 507 -2.12 -20.85 12.10
CA ASP A 507 -3.25 -21.57 11.50
C ASP A 507 -4.58 -21.42 12.29
N GLN A 508 -4.60 -20.57 13.31
CA GLN A 508 -5.81 -20.27 14.07
C GLN A 508 -6.74 -19.25 13.39
N ASP A 509 -7.99 -19.20 13.85
CA ASP A 509 -8.94 -18.16 13.43
C ASP A 509 -8.48 -16.79 13.96
N PRO A 510 -8.29 -15.78 13.08
CA PRO A 510 -7.92 -14.43 13.49
C PRO A 510 -8.82 -13.80 14.55
N LEU A 511 -10.13 -14.01 14.49
CA LEU A 511 -11.07 -13.36 15.42
C LEU A 511 -10.92 -13.93 16.83
N GLU A 512 -10.86 -15.26 16.95
CA GLU A 512 -10.69 -15.94 18.25
C GLU A 512 -9.35 -15.57 18.91
N VAL A 513 -8.28 -15.47 18.12
CA VAL A 513 -6.95 -15.11 18.65
C VAL A 513 -6.88 -13.63 19.00
N PHE A 514 -7.56 -12.77 18.25
CA PHE A 514 -7.58 -11.34 18.52
C PHE A 514 -8.22 -11.04 19.88
N ASP A 515 -9.41 -11.58 20.15
CA ASP A 515 -10.10 -11.39 21.43
C ASP A 515 -9.24 -11.89 22.60
N ALA A 516 -8.73 -13.13 22.49
CA ALA A 516 -7.89 -13.70 23.53
C ALA A 516 -6.54 -13.00 23.71
N PHE A 517 -6.03 -12.33 22.68
CA PHE A 517 -4.84 -11.50 22.77
C PHE A 517 -5.12 -10.21 23.55
N GLN A 518 -6.27 -9.57 23.33
CA GLN A 518 -6.68 -8.41 24.14
C GLN A 518 -6.89 -8.81 25.60
N ASP A 519 -7.53 -9.94 25.87
CA ASP A 519 -7.69 -10.49 27.23
C ASP A 519 -6.33 -10.76 27.90
N LEU A 520 -5.37 -11.28 27.14
CA LEU A 520 -4.00 -11.51 27.62
C LEU A 520 -3.32 -10.19 28.01
N LEU A 521 -3.45 -9.13 27.20
CA LEU A 521 -2.88 -7.82 27.50
C LEU A 521 -3.57 -7.17 28.71
N ALA A 522 -4.89 -7.31 28.84
CA ALA A 522 -5.67 -6.83 29.98
C ALA A 522 -5.26 -7.55 31.28
N ASN A 523 -5.17 -8.88 31.26
CA ASN A 523 -4.72 -9.68 32.38
C ASN A 523 -3.28 -9.36 32.79
N LEU A 524 -2.40 -9.14 31.80
CA LEU A 524 -1.03 -8.71 32.06
C LEU A 524 -0.99 -7.33 32.72
N THR A 525 -1.82 -6.39 32.27
CA THR A 525 -1.96 -5.06 32.88
C THR A 525 -2.43 -5.15 34.32
N MET A 526 -3.47 -5.94 34.59
CA MET A 526 -3.95 -6.17 35.96
C MET A 526 -2.87 -6.84 36.83
N GLY A 527 -2.13 -7.80 36.30
CA GLY A 527 -1.02 -8.44 36.99
C GLY A 527 0.09 -7.45 37.35
N LEU A 528 0.45 -6.56 36.41
CA LEU A 528 1.45 -5.51 36.61
C LEU A 528 1.00 -4.51 37.69
N VAL A 529 -0.24 -4.03 37.61
CA VAL A 529 -0.79 -3.03 38.53
C VAL A 529 -0.92 -3.59 39.96
N ASN A 530 -1.31 -4.86 40.10
CA ASN A 530 -1.49 -5.49 41.40
C ASN A 530 -0.21 -6.14 41.96
N ASP A 531 0.96 -5.93 41.32
CA ASP A 531 2.26 -6.53 41.70
C ASP A 531 2.20 -8.06 41.83
N MET A 532 1.37 -8.71 40.99
CA MET A 532 1.15 -10.17 41.01
C MET A 532 2.01 -10.93 40.00
N ILE A 533 2.89 -10.24 39.26
CA ILE A 533 3.76 -10.88 38.27
C ILE A 533 5.05 -11.32 38.96
N ASP A 534 5.16 -12.63 39.22
CA ASP A 534 6.45 -13.24 39.51
C ASP A 534 7.26 -13.37 38.21
N SER A 535 8.14 -12.40 37.98
CA SER A 535 9.07 -12.37 36.85
C SER A 535 10.48 -12.84 37.25
N THR A 536 10.64 -13.43 38.44
CA THR A 536 11.94 -13.98 38.88
C THR A 536 12.30 -15.27 38.15
N SER A 537 11.31 -15.94 37.57
CA SER A 537 11.45 -17.14 36.75
C SER A 537 10.78 -16.98 35.37
N LEU A 538 10.98 -17.96 34.49
CA LEU A 538 10.34 -17.98 33.17
C LEU A 538 8.85 -18.31 33.36
N THR A 539 7.98 -17.33 33.10
CA THR A 539 6.53 -17.50 33.30
C THR A 539 5.84 -17.54 31.94
N SER A 540 5.03 -18.59 31.71
CA SER A 540 4.22 -18.76 30.51
C SER A 540 2.74 -18.60 30.87
N TYR A 541 2.07 -17.65 30.22
CA TYR A 541 0.65 -17.39 30.37
C TYR A 541 -0.08 -17.85 29.11
N ILE A 542 -1.11 -18.68 29.29
CA ILE A 542 -1.98 -19.16 28.22
C ILE A 542 -3.40 -18.71 28.61
N PRO A 543 -4.12 -17.94 27.77
CA PRO A 543 -5.49 -17.55 28.08
C PRO A 543 -6.39 -18.78 28.21
N ASP A 544 -7.28 -18.76 29.20
CA ASP A 544 -8.35 -19.76 29.28
C ASP A 544 -9.32 -19.57 28.12
N SER A 545 -9.76 -20.67 27.50
CA SER A 545 -10.67 -20.65 26.35
C SER A 545 -12.02 -21.20 26.77
N ASP A 546 -13.05 -20.34 26.83
CA ASP A 546 -14.44 -20.74 27.07
C ASP A 546 -15.06 -21.50 25.88
N VAL A 547 -14.38 -21.55 24.72
CA VAL A 547 -14.88 -22.18 23.50
C VAL A 547 -14.49 -23.67 23.44
N PRO A 548 -15.44 -24.63 23.52
CA PRO A 548 -15.13 -26.05 23.70
C PRO A 548 -14.55 -26.77 22.47
N LYS A 549 -14.56 -26.14 21.28
CA LYS A 549 -14.37 -26.86 20.00
C LYS A 549 -12.95 -26.81 19.43
N LYS A 550 -12.10 -25.87 19.85
CA LYS A 550 -10.67 -25.83 19.49
C LYS A 550 -9.85 -25.18 20.62
N PRO A 551 -8.74 -25.79 21.07
CA PRO A 551 -7.87 -25.15 22.05
C PRO A 551 -7.18 -23.94 21.40
N LEU A 552 -7.27 -22.79 22.07
CA LEU A 552 -6.55 -21.58 21.73
C LEU A 552 -5.04 -21.83 21.84
N ARG A 553 -4.26 -21.31 20.88
CA ARG A 553 -2.80 -21.44 20.81
C ARG A 553 -2.15 -20.09 20.71
N LEU A 554 -2.33 -19.36 21.81
CA LEU A 554 -1.68 -18.10 22.10
C LEU A 554 -0.99 -18.24 23.46
N ALA A 555 0.24 -17.80 23.58
CA ALA A 555 0.99 -17.82 24.83
C ALA A 555 1.86 -16.58 24.96
N LEU A 556 1.99 -16.06 26.18
CA LEU A 556 2.97 -15.05 26.55
C LEU A 556 4.05 -15.69 27.40
N VAL A 557 5.30 -15.56 26.97
CA VAL A 557 6.47 -16.03 27.71
C VAL A 557 7.27 -14.82 28.19
N LEU A 558 7.25 -14.54 29.49
CA LEU A 558 8.05 -13.49 30.11
C LEU A 558 9.45 -14.00 30.42
N THR A 559 10.48 -13.23 30.05
CA THR A 559 11.87 -13.55 30.41
C THR A 559 12.16 -13.14 31.85
N PRO A 560 13.03 -13.87 32.57
CA PRO A 560 13.42 -13.50 33.92
C PRO A 560 13.99 -12.07 33.98
N SER A 561 13.38 -11.20 34.76
CA SER A 561 13.82 -9.81 34.99
C SER A 561 13.18 -9.30 36.27
N LYS A 562 13.88 -8.48 37.05
CA LYS A 562 13.25 -7.77 38.18
C LYS A 562 12.31 -6.66 37.71
N GLY A 563 12.53 -6.16 36.48
CA GLY A 563 11.81 -5.02 35.92
C GLY A 563 11.84 -3.78 36.82
N PRO A 564 11.04 -2.76 36.49
CA PRO A 564 10.93 -1.53 37.27
C PRO A 564 9.79 -1.63 38.31
N SER A 565 9.81 -2.66 39.16
CA SER A 565 8.74 -2.93 40.13
C SER A 565 8.50 -1.77 41.11
N GLU A 566 9.56 -1.05 41.48
CA GLU A 566 9.48 0.12 42.36
C GLU A 566 8.63 1.25 41.76
N LEU A 567 8.60 1.39 40.43
CA LEU A 567 7.83 2.43 39.75
C LEU A 567 6.32 2.20 39.83
N ILE A 568 5.86 0.96 40.04
CA ILE A 568 4.42 0.66 40.19
C ILE A 568 3.83 1.47 41.34
N ARG A 569 4.59 1.68 42.42
CA ARG A 569 4.12 2.44 43.59
C ARG A 569 3.90 3.93 43.30
N GLU A 570 4.51 4.44 42.23
CA GLU A 570 4.37 5.83 41.77
C GLU A 570 3.27 5.99 40.70
N MET A 571 2.52 4.93 40.39
CA MET A 571 1.48 4.99 39.37
C MET A 571 0.36 5.93 39.76
N LYS A 572 -0.09 6.74 38.81
CA LYS A 572 -1.25 7.59 38.99
C LYS A 572 -2.19 7.48 37.79
N PRO A 573 -3.36 6.82 37.93
CA PRO A 573 -4.32 6.72 36.83
C PRO A 573 -4.77 8.11 36.38
N SER A 574 -5.14 8.24 35.10
CA SER A 574 -5.75 9.49 34.64
C SER A 574 -7.10 9.67 35.34
N GLU A 575 -7.38 10.87 35.85
CA GLU A 575 -8.68 11.18 36.48
C GLU A 575 -9.79 11.38 35.42
N THR A 576 -9.40 11.79 34.21
CA THR A 576 -10.30 12.01 33.08
C THR A 576 -9.63 11.55 31.80
N ILE A 577 -10.38 10.85 30.95
CA ILE A 577 -9.96 10.71 29.55
C ILE A 577 -10.11 12.10 28.93
N MET A 578 -9.04 12.66 28.40
CA MET A 578 -9.16 13.84 27.54
C MET A 578 -9.75 13.37 26.21
N ALA A 579 -11.08 13.23 26.15
CA ALA A 579 -11.75 13.25 24.87
C ALA A 579 -11.43 14.62 24.25
N GLU A 580 -10.57 14.64 23.23
CA GLU A 580 -10.45 15.83 22.40
C GLU A 580 -11.82 16.04 21.77
N ASP A 581 -12.63 16.89 22.38
CA ASP A 581 -13.76 17.49 21.69
C ASP A 581 -13.16 18.55 20.78
N PRO A 582 -13.07 18.33 19.45
CA PRO A 582 -12.56 19.33 18.52
C PRO A 582 -13.45 20.58 18.50
N PHE A 583 -14.60 20.54 19.17
CA PHE A 583 -15.53 21.65 19.36
C PHE A 583 -15.58 22.16 20.81
N SER A 584 -14.66 21.76 21.68
CA SER A 584 -14.59 22.27 23.07
C SER A 584 -14.45 23.80 23.11
N GLU A 585 -13.69 24.37 22.18
CA GLU A 585 -13.53 25.82 22.00
C GLU A 585 -14.57 26.44 21.06
N ARG A 586 -15.55 25.65 20.59
CA ARG A 586 -16.56 26.13 19.64
C ARG A 586 -17.50 27.11 20.33
N VAL A 587 -17.45 28.36 19.88
CA VAL A 587 -18.45 29.36 20.23
C VAL A 587 -19.82 28.90 19.69
N LYS A 588 -20.85 28.90 20.55
CA LYS A 588 -22.22 28.54 20.16
C LYS A 588 -22.68 29.47 19.03
N ASP A 589 -23.01 28.86 17.89
CA ASP A 589 -23.47 29.53 16.69
C ASP A 589 -24.47 28.66 15.93
N GLU A 590 -25.07 29.23 14.87
CA GLU A 590 -26.00 28.53 13.98
C GLU A 590 -25.28 27.82 12.81
N ARG A 591 -23.94 27.74 12.81
CA ARG A 591 -23.19 27.11 11.71
C ARG A 591 -23.34 25.59 11.78
N ILE A 592 -23.41 24.93 10.63
CA ILE A 592 -23.42 23.47 10.56
C ILE A 592 -22.04 23.04 10.04
N VAL A 593 -21.37 22.15 10.78
CA VAL A 593 -20.10 21.56 10.38
C VAL A 593 -20.34 20.10 10.02
N THR A 594 -20.07 19.75 8.76
CA THR A 594 -20.12 18.37 8.28
C THR A 594 -18.70 17.90 8.00
N LEU A 595 -18.19 16.98 8.82
CA LEU A 595 -16.90 16.34 8.60
C LEU A 595 -17.08 15.05 7.80
N TYR A 596 -16.43 14.96 6.64
CA TYR A 596 -16.42 13.75 5.83
C TYR A 596 -15.09 13.01 5.94
N VAL A 597 -15.09 11.83 6.56
CA VAL A 597 -13.89 10.99 6.70
C VAL A 597 -14.11 9.68 5.96
N SER A 598 -13.31 9.46 4.90
CA SER A 598 -13.29 8.18 4.20
C SER A 598 -12.25 7.25 4.82
N ILE A 599 -12.67 6.05 5.22
CA ILE A 599 -11.77 5.01 5.71
C ILE A 599 -11.16 4.25 4.51
N PRO A 600 -9.85 3.94 4.50
CA PRO A 600 -9.23 3.19 3.42
C PRO A 600 -9.92 1.83 3.20
N SER A 601 -10.37 1.56 1.97
CA SER A 601 -10.88 0.23 1.61
C SER A 601 -9.81 -0.60 0.91
N ALA A 602 -9.77 -1.90 1.22
CA ALA A 602 -8.97 -2.89 0.49
C ALA A 602 -9.48 -3.12 -0.94
N THR A 603 -10.70 -2.68 -1.26
CA THR A 603 -11.32 -2.87 -2.58
C THR A 603 -11.52 -1.54 -3.31
N SER A 604 -11.47 -1.58 -4.64
CA SER A 604 -11.81 -0.41 -5.46
C SER A 604 -13.27 0.04 -5.27
N SER A 605 -14.16 -0.89 -4.90
CA SER A 605 -15.57 -0.60 -4.63
C SER A 605 -15.74 0.32 -3.42
N GLY A 606 -14.98 0.11 -2.33
CA GLY A 606 -15.05 1.01 -1.17
C GLY A 606 -14.53 2.41 -1.47
N ASN A 607 -13.50 2.55 -2.31
CA ASN A 607 -13.02 3.87 -2.75
C ASN A 607 -14.04 4.57 -3.65
N ALA A 608 -14.71 3.83 -4.55
CA ALA A 608 -15.80 4.37 -5.37
C ALA A 608 -17.00 4.79 -4.52
N ALA A 609 -17.37 3.98 -3.52
CA ALA A 609 -18.46 4.30 -2.58
C ALA A 609 -18.14 5.57 -1.76
N ALA A 610 -16.92 5.69 -1.23
CA ALA A 610 -16.47 6.90 -0.53
C ALA A 610 -16.53 8.13 -1.44
N TRP A 611 -16.13 7.99 -2.70
CA TRP A 611 -16.24 9.08 -3.66
C TRP A 611 -17.68 9.48 -3.96
N MET A 612 -18.57 8.50 -4.18
CA MET A 612 -20.00 8.76 -4.41
C MET A 612 -20.62 9.42 -3.18
N SER A 613 -20.29 8.94 -1.98
CA SER A 613 -20.75 9.52 -0.74
C SER A 613 -20.27 10.97 -0.56
N ARG A 614 -18.99 11.25 -0.80
CA ARG A 614 -18.42 12.61 -0.75
C ARG A 614 -19.03 13.56 -1.78
N ASN A 615 -19.19 13.15 -3.03
CA ASN A 615 -19.56 14.07 -4.12
C ASN A 615 -21.06 14.07 -4.41
N TRP A 616 -21.72 12.92 -4.35
CA TRP A 616 -23.15 12.82 -4.66
C TRP A 616 -24.01 13.01 -3.41
N HIS A 617 -23.83 12.15 -2.40
CA HIS A 617 -24.69 12.17 -1.22
C HIS A 617 -24.50 13.43 -0.38
N LEU A 618 -23.27 13.97 -0.31
CA LEU A 618 -23.04 15.25 0.37
C LEU A 618 -23.77 16.41 -0.30
N LEU A 619 -23.89 16.45 -1.64
CA LEU A 619 -24.69 17.50 -2.31
C LEU A 619 -26.17 17.43 -1.95
N HIS A 620 -26.70 16.21 -1.77
CA HIS A 620 -28.05 15.99 -1.27
C HIS A 620 -28.20 16.50 0.16
N HIS A 621 -27.28 16.11 1.06
CA HIS A 621 -27.28 16.56 2.44
C HIS A 621 -27.19 18.09 2.55
N LEU A 622 -26.27 18.72 1.81
CA LEU A 622 -26.12 20.18 1.77
C LEU A 622 -27.40 20.88 1.28
N ARG A 623 -28.13 20.25 0.35
CA ARG A 623 -29.42 20.75 -0.11
C ARG A 623 -30.48 20.62 0.99
N GLU A 624 -30.58 19.47 1.65
CA GLU A 624 -31.50 19.26 2.76
C GLU A 624 -31.27 20.29 3.88
N CYS A 625 -30.02 20.51 4.27
CA CYS A 625 -29.65 21.55 5.25
C CYS A 625 -30.06 22.97 4.80
N LYS A 626 -30.03 23.24 3.49
CA LYS A 626 -30.44 24.54 2.94
C LYS A 626 -31.95 24.69 2.88
N GLU A 627 -32.68 23.61 2.64
CA GLU A 627 -34.15 23.58 2.61
C GLU A 627 -34.76 23.64 4.01
N THR A 628 -34.08 23.08 5.03
CA THR A 628 -34.52 23.13 6.43
C THR A 628 -34.13 24.42 7.15
N SER A 629 -33.17 25.19 6.62
CA SER A 629 -32.77 26.47 7.20
C SER A 629 -33.75 27.59 6.82
N THR A 630 -34.17 28.36 7.81
CA THR A 630 -35.03 29.55 7.62
C THR A 630 -34.23 30.77 7.15
N LYS A 631 -32.89 30.73 7.21
CA LYS A 631 -31.99 31.81 6.81
C LYS A 631 -31.26 31.47 5.52
N LYS A 632 -30.75 32.49 4.83
CA LYS A 632 -29.92 32.31 3.63
C LYS A 632 -28.57 31.69 4.03
N THR A 633 -28.46 30.37 3.93
CA THR A 633 -27.23 29.63 4.27
C THR A 633 -26.18 29.75 3.17
N GLN A 634 -24.98 30.20 3.54
CA GLN A 634 -23.79 30.10 2.69
C GLN A 634 -23.07 28.78 2.98
N ILE A 635 -22.57 28.12 1.93
CA ILE A 635 -21.90 26.81 2.04
C ILE A 635 -20.44 27.00 1.68
N PHE A 636 -19.55 26.62 2.60
CA PHE A 636 -18.10 26.60 2.39
C PHE A 636 -17.63 25.15 2.33
N TRP A 637 -16.86 24.81 1.31
CA TRP A 637 -16.22 23.51 1.16
C TRP A 637 -14.72 23.67 1.38
N VAL A 638 -14.24 23.27 2.54
CA VAL A 638 -12.81 23.32 2.89
C VAL A 638 -12.12 22.10 2.30
N ASP A 639 -11.23 22.31 1.34
CA ASP A 639 -10.52 21.28 0.62
C ASP A 639 -9.05 21.22 1.02
N LEU A 640 -8.74 20.26 1.89
CA LEU A 640 -7.40 20.06 2.45
C LEU A 640 -6.41 19.44 1.46
N ILE A 641 -6.89 18.82 0.38
CA ILE A 641 -6.06 18.05 -0.55
C ILE A 641 -6.03 18.66 -1.95
N GLY A 642 -6.69 19.80 -2.17
CA GLY A 642 -6.62 20.58 -3.40
C GLY A 642 -7.31 19.87 -4.57
N ALA A 643 -8.30 19.04 -4.28
CA ALA A 643 -9.15 18.45 -5.28
C ALA A 643 -9.89 19.55 -6.08
N PHE A 644 -10.58 20.47 -5.43
CA PHE A 644 -11.50 21.43 -6.05
C PHE A 644 -10.91 22.83 -6.16
N LYS A 645 -9.57 22.93 -6.31
CA LYS A 645 -8.81 24.19 -6.37
C LYS A 645 -9.53 25.28 -7.17
N GLU A 646 -9.81 26.41 -6.52
CA GLU A 646 -10.40 27.59 -7.16
C GLU A 646 -9.39 28.29 -8.07
N LEU A 647 -9.87 28.86 -9.18
CA LEU A 647 -9.07 29.55 -10.19
C LEU A 647 -9.46 31.03 -10.24
N ASP A 648 -8.48 31.87 -10.58
CA ASP A 648 -8.59 33.33 -10.80
C ASP A 648 -9.53 33.76 -11.94
N THR A 649 -10.24 32.83 -12.62
CA THR A 649 -11.21 33.15 -13.68
C THR A 649 -12.52 32.39 -13.52
N GLU A 650 -13.62 33.13 -13.39
CA GLU A 650 -14.97 32.65 -13.02
C GLU A 650 -15.54 31.57 -13.97
N ASN A 651 -15.14 31.58 -15.25
CA ASN A 651 -15.61 30.63 -16.26
C ASN A 651 -14.88 29.27 -16.25
N ASN A 652 -13.60 29.25 -15.85
CA ASN A 652 -12.80 28.02 -15.79
C ASN A 652 -13.07 27.26 -14.47
N LYS A 653 -13.37 28.00 -13.39
CA LYS A 653 -13.77 27.53 -12.05
C LYS A 653 -14.83 26.43 -12.08
N LYS A 654 -15.84 26.55 -12.96
CA LYS A 654 -16.99 25.65 -12.99
C LYS A 654 -16.72 24.31 -13.69
N GLN A 655 -15.72 24.19 -14.57
CA GLN A 655 -15.59 22.98 -15.40
C GLN A 655 -15.01 21.76 -14.68
N LEU A 656 -13.87 21.88 -14.00
CA LEU A 656 -13.24 20.74 -13.32
C LEU A 656 -14.13 20.21 -12.19
N ILE A 657 -14.70 21.12 -11.40
CA ILE A 657 -15.66 20.81 -10.33
C ILE A 657 -16.86 20.06 -10.94
N LYS A 658 -17.54 20.62 -11.94
CA LYS A 658 -18.69 19.95 -12.57
C LYS A 658 -18.35 18.57 -13.14
N ARG A 659 -17.18 18.41 -13.75
CA ARG A 659 -16.72 17.10 -14.26
C ARG A 659 -16.52 16.09 -13.12
N ARG A 660 -15.93 16.51 -12.00
CA ARG A 660 -15.74 15.65 -10.82
C ARG A 660 -17.02 15.37 -10.05
N PHE A 661 -18.06 16.17 -10.20
CA PHE A 661 -19.40 15.81 -9.70
C PHE A 661 -20.20 14.96 -10.70
N GLY A 662 -19.81 14.94 -11.98
CA GLY A 662 -20.37 14.03 -12.99
C GLY A 662 -21.84 14.28 -13.34
N LEU A 663 -22.43 15.42 -12.96
CA LEU A 663 -23.87 15.68 -13.11
C LEU A 663 -24.33 15.58 -14.57
N ASP A 664 -23.54 16.11 -15.50
CA ASP A 664 -23.87 16.09 -16.94
C ASP A 664 -23.91 14.68 -17.52
N GLU A 665 -23.05 13.79 -17.03
CA GLU A 665 -23.00 12.39 -17.45
C GLU A 665 -24.22 11.64 -16.91
N LEU A 666 -24.57 11.85 -15.63
CA LEU A 666 -25.80 11.28 -15.05
C LEU A 666 -27.06 11.71 -15.81
N LEU A 667 -27.12 12.98 -16.26
CA LEU A 667 -28.23 13.46 -17.08
C LEU A 667 -28.25 12.79 -18.46
N LYS A 668 -27.09 12.68 -19.11
CA LYS A 668 -26.96 12.06 -20.44
C LYS A 668 -27.33 10.58 -20.41
N GLU A 669 -26.98 9.87 -19.34
CA GLU A 669 -27.34 8.47 -19.10
C GLU A 669 -28.80 8.27 -18.65
N GLY A 670 -29.56 9.35 -18.45
CA GLY A 670 -30.95 9.28 -17.98
C GLY A 670 -31.08 8.85 -16.50
N LYS A 671 -29.98 8.81 -15.74
CA LYS A 671 -29.99 8.50 -14.30
C LYS A 671 -30.62 9.61 -13.46
N ILE A 672 -30.66 10.84 -14.01
CA ILE A 672 -31.33 11.99 -13.37
C ILE A 672 -32.16 12.78 -14.38
N THR A 673 -33.21 13.43 -13.90
CA THR A 673 -34.07 14.27 -14.74
C THR A 673 -33.43 15.64 -15.01
N LYS A 674 -33.86 16.32 -16.10
CA LYS A 674 -33.41 17.70 -16.41
C LYS A 674 -33.69 18.68 -15.27
N ARG A 675 -34.85 18.54 -14.59
CA ARG A 675 -35.22 19.37 -13.44
C ARG A 675 -34.24 19.15 -12.29
N PHE A 676 -33.95 17.88 -11.98
CA PHE A 676 -33.08 17.50 -10.90
C PHE A 676 -31.62 17.90 -11.15
N HIS A 677 -31.14 17.73 -12.38
CA HIS A 677 -29.83 18.22 -12.82
C HIS A 677 -29.68 19.75 -12.66
N ARG A 678 -30.70 20.54 -13.01
CA ARG A 678 -30.70 21.99 -12.78
C ARG A 678 -30.60 22.32 -11.30
N GLN A 679 -31.38 21.65 -10.46
CA GLN A 679 -31.36 21.85 -9.01
C GLN A 679 -29.98 21.57 -8.40
N LEU A 680 -29.39 20.41 -8.72
CA LEU A 680 -28.06 20.05 -8.22
C LEU A 680 -26.96 20.98 -8.72
N ASN A 681 -27.04 21.42 -9.98
CA ASN A 681 -26.12 22.44 -10.50
C ASN A 681 -26.26 23.77 -9.77
N THR A 682 -27.48 24.19 -9.42
CA THR A 682 -27.70 25.40 -8.61
C THR A 682 -27.08 25.24 -7.23
N SER A 683 -27.26 24.10 -6.56
CA SER A 683 -26.62 23.81 -5.27
C SER A 683 -25.10 23.85 -5.39
N LEU A 684 -24.52 23.12 -6.35
CA LEU A 684 -23.08 23.06 -6.58
C LEU A 684 -22.48 24.44 -6.86
N ASN A 685 -23.14 25.27 -7.68
CA ASN A 685 -22.67 26.62 -7.98
C ASN A 685 -22.78 27.59 -6.78
N SER A 686 -23.53 27.23 -5.73
CA SER A 686 -23.67 28.06 -4.52
C SER A 686 -22.61 27.76 -3.44
N ILE A 687 -21.75 26.76 -3.67
CA ILE A 687 -20.67 26.38 -2.75
C ILE A 687 -19.43 27.25 -3.04
N LYS A 688 -18.84 27.87 -2.00
CA LYS A 688 -17.51 28.49 -2.04
C LYS A 688 -16.49 27.41 -1.70
N PHE A 689 -15.58 27.07 -2.60
CA PHE A 689 -14.54 26.07 -2.37
C PHE A 689 -13.29 26.78 -1.82
N VAL A 690 -12.76 26.33 -0.71
CA VAL A 690 -11.58 26.92 -0.06
C VAL A 690 -10.45 25.89 -0.14
N ASP A 691 -9.46 26.13 -1.01
CA ASP A 691 -8.30 25.24 -1.15
C ASP A 691 -7.27 25.58 -0.08
N LEU A 692 -6.95 24.60 0.78
CA LEU A 692 -5.91 24.70 1.80
C LEU A 692 -4.72 23.76 1.51
N SER A 693 -4.69 23.12 0.34
CA SER A 693 -3.70 22.07 0.07
C SER A 693 -2.26 22.53 0.15
N HIS A 694 -1.97 23.77 -0.24
CA HIS A 694 -0.63 24.31 -0.21
C HIS A 694 -0.16 24.58 1.23
N GLU A 695 -1.05 25.07 2.08
CA GLU A 695 -0.80 25.33 3.49
C GLU A 695 -0.66 24.02 4.26
N ILE A 696 -1.50 23.03 3.96
CA ILE A 696 -1.38 21.66 4.48
C ILE A 696 -0.07 21.04 4.03
N ASP A 697 0.31 21.15 2.75
CA ASP A 697 1.58 20.64 2.24
C ASP A 697 2.78 21.30 2.95
N ARG A 698 2.72 22.61 3.25
CA ARG A 698 3.73 23.34 4.04
C ARG A 698 3.82 22.88 5.49
N LEU A 699 2.68 22.70 6.15
CA LEU A 699 2.61 22.16 7.52
C LEU A 699 3.23 20.76 7.59
N LEU A 700 2.86 19.89 6.64
CA LEU A 700 3.36 18.51 6.57
C LEU A 700 4.85 18.44 6.20
N SER A 701 5.43 19.48 5.60
CA SER A 701 6.84 19.55 5.22
C SER A 701 7.75 20.23 6.27
N ASN A 702 7.28 20.39 7.52
CA ASN A 702 8.01 20.93 8.67
C ASN A 702 8.49 22.39 8.53
N ASN A 703 7.96 23.18 7.58
CA ASN A 703 8.49 24.51 7.26
C ASN A 703 7.79 25.71 7.95
N SER A 704 6.80 25.52 8.81
CA SER A 704 6.30 26.57 9.73
C SER A 704 5.25 26.01 10.68
N SER A 705 5.25 26.46 11.93
CA SER A 705 4.29 26.09 12.99
C SER A 705 3.01 26.95 13.01
N GLU A 706 2.77 27.78 12.01
CA GLU A 706 1.72 28.80 12.10
C GLU A 706 0.48 28.45 11.27
N PHE A 707 -0.58 28.04 11.98
CA PHE A 707 -1.95 27.91 11.46
C PHE A 707 -2.59 29.26 11.08
N SER A 708 -1.94 30.39 11.38
CA SER A 708 -2.42 31.76 11.11
C SER A 708 -2.85 31.94 9.66
N ASN A 709 -2.01 31.53 8.72
CA ASN A 709 -2.32 31.62 7.28
C ASN A 709 -3.57 30.82 6.88
N ILE A 710 -3.83 29.68 7.52
CA ILE A 710 -5.04 28.88 7.25
C ILE A 710 -6.29 29.62 7.75
N ILE A 711 -6.21 30.20 8.95
CA ILE A 711 -7.29 30.99 9.53
C ILE A 711 -7.58 32.21 8.65
N ASP A 712 -6.54 32.91 8.20
CA ASP A 712 -6.68 34.09 7.32
C ASP A 712 -7.37 33.73 6.00
N ILE A 713 -7.01 32.61 5.37
CA ILE A 713 -7.65 32.14 4.13
C ILE A 713 -9.14 31.80 4.36
N ILE A 714 -9.48 31.17 5.48
CA ILE A 714 -10.87 30.83 5.81
C ILE A 714 -11.69 32.10 6.12
N GLN A 715 -11.08 33.12 6.72
CA GLN A 715 -11.74 34.38 7.05
C GLN A 715 -11.95 35.31 5.84
N SER A 716 -11.12 35.17 4.78
CA SER A 716 -11.28 35.85 3.49
C SER A 716 -12.36 35.22 2.58
#